data_AF-A0A2E4QV49-F1
#
_entry.id   AF-A0A2E4QV49-F1
#
_cell.length_a   1.000
_cell.length_b   1.000
_cell.length_c   1.000
_cell.angle_alpha   90.00
_cell.angle_beta   90.00
_cell.angle_gamma   90.00
#
_symmetry.space_group_name_H-M   'P 1'
#
loop_
_entity.id
_entity.type
_entity.pdbx_description
1 polymer ?
#
loop_
_entity_poly.entity_id
_entity_poly.type
_entity_poly.pdbx_seq_one_letter_code
_entity_poly.pdbx_strand_id
1 'polypeptide(L)'
;MADGSGTGFGPTDGTFDDKRKLKEGIDWLRSTQSGRITIACFVLFVCFAGFCIFVALANQSIMNEAHERLWFLACTPVLWFAASLYLLDSRDNMSNGPGMRVPVFSLLLLIVLVVVCLYDWSTDHRLFGRWSGDAVSTLQLASVTAFFSFFLLVFLPSIPNALILAHHERGHAPLESEEDESSTSDDAVGAMLGTAIVLGAGILAFFAGRSDNLTVPNTFGLVLCVLIVAAFAVIIFLERIVDAPPVRFAEKFLGFLARHMYWLPQFYRAIDWGLVRIGAAVVGMGQRSALKRYFILVSNLTLLSLMGWFLPAPLGVFPCAIAFVLALSVSRLWAWVEDDRALAAITSYKVDAPYKAKFREDYRDETLLGFIFFIALIPITMMQIQQGGLLGPDAFTNTDEAGFIDWLAFFGAELAKAVPIVDWAEIYGVGEDPGTIAFSGAGGKHAVFLARVFVDLVLIAALLQAIAIASRNRQQKQLFALRLINRLDPFVERAELSRSIRICKNDLEIKEEDKPEEHPLDYFDLGKMDNGSCVDFRKYDENRVSEIHANARDHRERTFLEAIAETNQFQLGKAVDIAKDIAERTNGREEVALIKAFHKAIDDHDSRHHVIDAGDLYLIASPLRTTNGLRSLKAEIFTKMVEIGPSCDAIDLLTGLAVGEDADGFRYARNDASLAIIKAISSCNQVAVLKDTLNIFKRIELGKSLAGDMHKHPSNNRVQAVIDALRARLEEIEQELLQSSEDHGS
;
A
#
# COMPACT_ATOMS: atom_id res chain seq x y z
N MET A 1 36.41 44.28 -13.05
CA MET A 1 37.40 44.42 -11.96
C MET A 1 36.64 44.41 -10.65
N ALA A 2 37.12 43.58 -9.72
CA ALA A 2 36.66 43.29 -8.35
C ALA A 2 35.49 42.29 -8.18
N ASP A 3 35.80 41.26 -7.39
CA ASP A 3 35.08 40.03 -7.04
C ASP A 3 33.89 40.24 -6.09
N GLY A 4 32.94 39.28 -6.13
CA GLY A 4 31.87 39.12 -5.15
C GLY A 4 31.37 37.67 -5.13
N SER A 5 31.93 36.88 -4.22
CA SER A 5 31.67 35.48 -3.86
C SER A 5 30.25 34.93 -4.10
N GLY A 6 30.18 33.83 -4.83
CA GLY A 6 29.00 32.96 -4.86
C GLY A 6 28.84 32.18 -3.56
N THR A 7 27.64 32.25 -2.98
CA THR A 7 27.16 31.33 -1.95
C THR A 7 26.22 30.32 -2.59
N GLY A 8 26.66 29.06 -2.63
CA GLY A 8 25.88 27.93 -3.12
C GLY A 8 24.61 27.70 -2.31
N PHE A 9 23.54 27.35 -3.02
CA PHE A 9 22.33 26.76 -2.47
C PHE A 9 22.69 25.51 -1.65
N GLY A 10 22.51 25.60 -0.33
CA GLY A 10 22.52 24.43 0.55
C GLY A 10 21.23 23.62 0.37
N PRO A 11 21.30 22.28 0.50
CA PRO A 11 20.11 21.44 0.49
C PRO A 11 19.26 21.73 1.73
N THR A 12 17.96 21.95 1.51
CA THR A 12 16.95 22.14 2.55
C THR A 12 16.98 21.02 3.59
N ASP A 13 16.89 21.41 4.86
CA ASP A 13 17.03 20.62 6.08
C ASP A 13 15.99 19.49 6.27
N GLY A 14 16.05 18.45 5.44
CA GLY A 14 15.42 17.14 5.72
C GLY A 14 16.23 16.28 6.71
N THR A 15 17.45 16.71 7.07
CA THR A 15 18.39 15.87 7.82
C THR A 15 18.13 15.80 9.32
N PHE A 16 17.43 16.79 9.89
CA PHE A 16 17.17 16.84 11.34
C PHE A 16 16.09 15.85 11.79
N ASP A 17 15.04 15.67 10.99
CA ASP A 17 13.97 14.70 11.29
C ASP A 17 14.48 13.25 11.10
N ASP A 18 15.34 13.01 10.10
CA ASP A 18 15.95 11.70 9.88
C ASP A 18 16.94 11.30 10.98
N LYS A 19 17.74 12.24 11.52
CA LYS A 19 18.63 11.96 12.66
C LYS A 19 17.85 11.61 13.93
N ARG A 20 16.71 12.27 14.15
CA ARG A 20 15.83 11.97 15.29
C ARG A 20 15.19 10.60 15.14
N LYS A 21 14.63 10.27 13.98
CA LYS A 21 14.07 8.93 13.67
C LYS A 21 15.12 7.84 13.74
N LEU A 22 16.35 8.11 13.30
CA LEU A 22 17.48 7.18 13.41
C LEU A 22 17.82 6.92 14.88
N LYS A 23 17.91 7.98 15.70
CA LYS A 23 18.18 7.87 17.13
C LYS A 23 17.08 7.11 17.86
N GLU A 24 15.81 7.42 17.60
CA GLU A 24 14.66 6.69 18.14
C GLU A 24 14.67 5.22 17.71
N GLY A 25 15.08 4.92 16.47
CA GLY A 25 15.27 3.54 16.00
C GLY A 25 16.40 2.80 16.72
N ILE A 26 17.54 3.44 16.96
CA ILE A 26 18.68 2.88 17.71
C ILE A 26 18.31 2.66 19.17
N ASP A 27 17.64 3.64 19.78
CA ASP A 27 17.19 3.55 21.16
C ASP A 27 16.14 2.46 21.32
N TRP A 28 15.24 2.29 20.35
CA TRP A 28 14.30 1.15 20.32
C TRP A 28 15.02 -0.20 20.21
N LEU A 29 16.01 -0.31 19.32
CA LEU A 29 16.83 -1.53 19.15
C LEU A 29 17.57 -1.92 20.44
N ARG A 30 17.99 -0.95 21.26
CA ARG A 30 18.71 -1.20 22.53
C ARG A 30 17.78 -1.41 23.73
N SER A 31 16.68 -0.67 23.80
CA SER A 31 15.80 -0.62 24.97
C SER A 31 14.76 -1.73 25.01
N THR A 32 14.30 -2.21 23.85
CA THR A 32 13.23 -3.22 23.78
C THR A 32 13.78 -4.64 23.67
N GLN A 33 13.08 -5.61 24.26
CA GLN A 33 13.42 -7.03 24.16
C GLN A 33 13.46 -7.50 22.69
N SER A 34 12.50 -7.05 21.88
CA SER A 34 12.44 -7.29 20.43
C SER A 34 13.62 -6.67 19.70
N GLY A 35 14.06 -5.47 20.09
CA GLY A 35 15.25 -4.82 19.55
C GLY A 35 16.52 -5.63 19.78
N ARG A 36 16.73 -6.11 21.02
CA ARG A 36 17.92 -6.92 21.38
C ARG A 36 17.95 -8.25 20.66
N ILE A 37 16.80 -8.90 20.49
CA ILE A 37 16.70 -10.16 19.74
C ILE A 37 16.91 -9.91 18.24
N THR A 38 16.39 -8.80 17.69
CA THR A 38 16.69 -8.40 16.30
C THR A 38 18.19 -8.21 16.09
N ILE A 39 18.88 -7.56 17.03
CA ILE A 39 20.36 -7.45 17.00
C ILE A 39 21.01 -8.84 17.07
N ALA A 40 20.57 -9.72 17.98
CA ALA A 40 21.13 -11.06 18.10
C ALA A 40 20.95 -11.90 16.83
N CYS A 41 19.75 -11.86 16.21
CA CYS A 41 19.48 -12.51 14.93
C CYS A 41 20.31 -11.90 13.79
N PHE A 42 20.46 -10.57 13.75
CA PHE A 42 21.29 -9.91 12.76
C PHE A 42 22.78 -10.25 12.92
N VAL A 43 23.29 -10.31 14.15
CA VAL A 43 24.66 -10.73 14.44
C VAL A 43 24.85 -12.20 14.06
N LEU A 44 23.93 -13.09 14.42
CA LEU A 44 23.96 -14.50 13.99
C LEU A 44 23.93 -14.62 12.47
N PHE A 45 23.13 -13.80 11.79
CA PHE A 45 23.08 -13.73 10.33
C PHE A 45 24.41 -13.27 9.73
N VAL A 46 25.00 -12.17 10.21
CA VAL A 46 26.28 -11.67 9.70
C VAL A 46 27.41 -12.67 9.98
N CYS A 47 27.40 -13.32 11.14
CA CYS A 47 28.34 -14.39 11.46
C CYS A 47 28.15 -15.60 10.54
N PHE A 48 26.91 -16.01 10.26
CA PHE A 48 26.61 -17.13 9.37
C PHE A 48 26.94 -16.81 7.91
N ALA A 49 26.56 -15.63 7.41
CA ALA A 49 26.90 -15.16 6.07
C ALA A 49 28.41 -14.98 5.92
N GLY A 50 29.07 -14.41 6.93
CA GLY A 50 30.53 -14.31 7.00
C GLY A 50 31.20 -15.69 7.03
N PHE A 51 30.63 -16.66 7.72
CA PHE A 51 31.08 -18.05 7.71
C PHE A 51 30.88 -18.70 6.33
N CYS A 52 29.73 -18.51 5.68
CA CYS A 52 29.47 -19.01 4.33
C CYS A 52 30.43 -18.38 3.30
N ILE A 53 30.65 -17.06 3.37
CA ILE A 53 31.60 -16.34 2.52
C ILE A 53 33.03 -16.78 2.80
N PHE A 54 33.40 -16.96 4.07
CA PHE A 54 34.72 -17.47 4.46
C PHE A 54 34.94 -18.88 3.93
N VAL A 55 33.96 -19.79 4.07
CA VAL A 55 34.02 -21.14 3.51
C VAL A 55 34.13 -21.10 1.98
N ALA A 56 33.40 -20.20 1.32
CA ALA A 56 33.45 -20.02 -0.12
C ALA A 56 34.80 -19.47 -0.62
N LEU A 57 35.35 -18.46 0.06
CA LEU A 57 36.61 -17.82 -0.31
C LEU A 57 37.84 -18.63 0.11
N ALA A 58 37.75 -19.41 1.19
CA ALA A 58 38.88 -20.19 1.68
C ALA A 58 39.26 -21.32 0.74
N ASN A 59 38.40 -21.70 -0.22
CA ASN A 59 38.63 -22.78 -1.19
C ASN A 59 39.16 -24.07 -0.52
N GLN A 60 38.83 -24.26 0.76
CA GLN A 60 39.39 -25.31 1.61
C GLN A 60 38.34 -26.37 1.90
N SER A 61 38.83 -27.60 1.90
CA SER A 61 38.23 -28.90 2.19
C SER A 61 37.48 -29.04 3.53
N ILE A 62 37.09 -27.95 4.20
CA ILE A 62 36.47 -27.92 5.54
C ILE A 62 35.05 -28.51 5.52
N MET A 63 34.45 -28.69 4.35
CA MET A 63 33.18 -29.42 4.18
C MET A 63 33.36 -30.58 3.19
N ASN A 64 34.48 -31.32 3.29
CA ASN A 64 34.70 -32.49 2.44
C ASN A 64 33.90 -33.70 2.92
N GLU A 65 33.60 -33.79 4.21
CA GLU A 65 32.88 -34.93 4.74
C GLU A 65 31.35 -34.75 4.63
N ALA A 66 30.68 -35.79 4.13
CA ALA A 66 29.24 -35.80 3.89
C ALA A 66 28.42 -35.47 5.16
N HIS A 67 28.95 -35.80 6.33
CA HIS A 67 28.28 -35.58 7.61
C HIS A 67 28.30 -34.10 8.05
N GLU A 68 29.35 -33.35 7.71
CA GLU A 68 29.48 -31.92 8.02
C GLU A 68 28.48 -31.10 7.19
N ARG A 69 28.33 -31.48 5.91
CA ARG A 69 27.30 -30.92 5.01
C ARG A 69 25.90 -31.17 5.56
N LEU A 70 25.64 -32.38 6.05
CA LEU A 70 24.35 -32.77 6.65
C LEU A 70 24.04 -32.00 7.93
N TRP A 71 25.02 -31.77 8.81
CA TRP A 71 24.85 -30.96 10.02
C TRP A 71 24.60 -29.50 9.70
N PHE A 72 25.31 -28.93 8.72
CA PHE A 72 25.06 -27.57 8.24
C PHE A 72 23.63 -27.44 7.68
N LEU A 73 23.20 -28.37 6.84
CA LEU A 73 21.85 -28.41 6.27
C LEU A 73 20.75 -28.65 7.32
N ALA A 74 21.03 -29.38 8.40
CA ALA A 74 20.06 -29.67 9.46
C ALA A 74 19.94 -28.56 10.53
N CYS A 75 21.06 -27.92 10.89
CA CYS A 75 21.07 -26.85 11.91
C CYS A 75 20.51 -25.53 11.39
N THR A 76 20.67 -25.26 10.08
CA THR A 76 20.23 -24.01 9.46
C THR A 76 18.69 -23.83 9.56
N PRO A 77 17.83 -24.80 9.17
CA PRO A 77 16.38 -24.69 9.32
C PRO A 77 15.90 -24.45 10.76
N VAL A 78 16.54 -25.08 11.76
CA VAL A 78 16.14 -24.95 13.16
C VAL A 78 16.40 -23.54 13.70
N LEU A 79 17.58 -22.97 13.38
CA LEU A 79 17.93 -21.60 13.75
C LEU A 79 17.01 -20.57 13.11
N TRP A 80 16.71 -20.76 11.82
CA TRP A 80 15.89 -19.83 11.06
C TRP A 80 14.40 -19.97 11.34
N PHE A 81 13.92 -21.18 11.65
CA PHE A 81 12.55 -21.40 12.11
C PHE A 81 12.29 -20.67 13.43
N ALA A 82 13.21 -20.76 14.40
CA ALA A 82 13.09 -20.02 15.66
C ALA A 82 13.06 -18.49 15.46
N ALA A 83 13.90 -17.96 14.56
CA ALA A 83 13.87 -16.54 14.20
C ALA A 83 12.57 -16.13 13.49
N SER A 84 12.05 -17.00 12.63
CA SER A 84 10.80 -16.78 11.88
C SER A 84 9.56 -16.79 12.80
N LEU A 85 9.52 -17.69 13.79
CA LEU A 85 8.47 -17.76 14.81
C LEU A 85 8.47 -16.54 15.72
N TYR A 86 9.64 -15.98 16.03
CA TYR A 86 9.74 -14.79 16.86
C TYR A 86 9.21 -13.52 16.15
N LEU A 87 9.39 -13.43 14.83
CA LEU A 87 8.89 -12.31 14.02
C LEU A 87 7.37 -12.33 13.81
N LEU A 88 6.71 -13.45 14.09
CA LEU A 88 5.25 -13.57 14.09
C LEU A 88 4.60 -12.91 15.32
N ASP A 89 5.34 -12.70 16.42
CA ASP A 89 4.79 -12.17 17.67
C ASP A 89 4.96 -10.65 17.81
N SER A 90 4.07 -9.89 17.18
CA SER A 90 3.97 -8.46 17.43
C SER A 90 2.52 -7.99 17.32
N ARG A 91 1.90 -7.73 18.49
CA ARG A 91 0.66 -6.95 18.60
C ARG A 91 0.73 -5.59 17.91
N ASP A 92 1.93 -5.05 17.66
CA ASP A 92 2.13 -3.77 16.95
C ASP A 92 1.99 -3.88 15.42
N ASN A 93 2.07 -5.08 14.82
CA ASN A 93 1.80 -5.26 13.38
C ASN A 93 0.31 -5.06 13.03
N MET A 94 -0.58 -5.04 14.03
CA MET A 94 -2.03 -5.05 13.80
C MET A 94 -2.65 -3.65 13.64
N SER A 95 -2.09 -2.59 14.23
CA SER A 95 -2.71 -1.26 14.17
C SER A 95 -2.31 -0.42 12.96
N ASN A 96 -1.13 -0.66 12.37
CA ASN A 96 -0.57 0.19 11.31
C ASN A 96 -0.25 -0.53 9.98
N GLY A 97 -0.53 -1.83 9.89
CA GLY A 97 -0.08 -2.72 8.81
C GLY A 97 1.23 -3.42 9.19
N PRO A 98 1.61 -4.51 8.49
CA PRO A 98 2.82 -5.26 8.82
C PRO A 98 4.02 -4.33 8.69
N GLY A 99 4.76 -4.12 9.79
CA GLY A 99 6.02 -3.39 9.73
C GLY A 99 6.97 -4.05 8.74
N MET A 100 7.97 -3.30 8.24
CA MET A 100 8.99 -3.80 7.29
C MET A 100 9.75 -5.05 7.75
N ARG A 101 9.62 -5.44 9.03
CA ARG A 101 10.38 -6.54 9.65
C ARG A 101 10.15 -7.88 8.96
N VAL A 102 8.89 -8.21 8.64
CA VAL A 102 8.54 -9.51 8.05
C VAL A 102 9.03 -9.62 6.60
N PRO A 103 8.74 -8.64 5.70
CA PRO A 103 9.29 -8.69 4.35
C PRO A 103 10.82 -8.63 4.28
N VAL A 104 11.47 -7.81 5.12
CA VAL A 104 12.94 -7.73 5.15
C VAL A 104 13.57 -9.05 5.57
N PHE A 105 12.97 -9.75 6.55
CA PHE A 105 13.45 -11.07 6.94
C PHE A 105 13.29 -12.12 5.83
N SER A 106 12.13 -12.16 5.16
CA SER A 106 11.94 -13.01 3.98
C SER A 106 12.98 -12.70 2.89
N LEU A 107 13.27 -11.43 2.63
CA LEU A 107 14.30 -11.03 1.67
C LEU A 107 15.70 -11.48 2.10
N LEU A 108 16.09 -11.33 3.37
CA LEU A 108 17.37 -11.79 3.87
C LEU A 108 17.53 -13.32 3.72
N LEU A 109 16.46 -14.08 3.99
CA LEU A 109 16.45 -15.52 3.78
C LEU A 109 16.60 -15.89 2.30
N LEU A 110 15.90 -15.20 1.39
CA LEU A 110 16.03 -15.42 -0.05
C LEU A 110 17.45 -15.08 -0.54
N ILE A 111 18.07 -14.01 -0.01
CA ILE A 111 19.46 -13.68 -0.33
C ILE A 111 20.39 -14.82 0.08
N VAL A 112 20.21 -15.40 1.28
CA VAL A 112 21.00 -16.58 1.71
C VAL A 112 20.81 -17.75 0.75
N LEU A 113 19.57 -18.04 0.35
CA LEU A 113 19.28 -19.11 -0.61
C LEU A 113 19.96 -18.86 -1.96
N VAL A 114 19.92 -17.64 -2.47
CA VAL A 114 20.62 -17.27 -3.71
C VAL A 114 22.12 -17.44 -3.57
N VAL A 115 22.71 -17.03 -2.45
CA VAL A 115 24.15 -17.25 -2.19
C VAL A 115 24.49 -18.74 -2.15
N VAL A 116 23.64 -19.58 -1.57
CA VAL A 116 23.80 -21.04 -1.59
C VAL A 116 23.73 -21.58 -3.02
N CYS A 117 22.78 -21.12 -3.85
CA CYS A 117 22.70 -21.50 -5.27
C CYS A 117 23.95 -21.07 -6.05
N LEU A 118 24.42 -19.84 -5.85
CA LEU A 118 25.63 -19.32 -6.51
C LEU A 118 26.88 -20.11 -6.10
N TYR A 119 26.99 -20.45 -4.82
CA TYR A 119 28.08 -21.27 -4.31
C TYR A 119 28.07 -22.68 -4.92
N ASP A 120 26.90 -23.33 -4.94
CA ASP A 120 26.73 -24.63 -5.58
C ASP A 120 27.11 -24.60 -7.07
N TRP A 121 26.68 -23.56 -7.77
CA TRP A 121 26.98 -23.37 -9.19
C TRP A 121 28.46 -23.14 -9.45
N SER A 122 29.16 -22.41 -8.57
CA SER A 122 30.57 -22.06 -8.71
C SER A 122 31.56 -23.17 -8.36
N THR A 123 31.13 -24.21 -7.62
CA THR A 123 32.01 -25.26 -7.12
C THR A 123 31.80 -26.57 -7.86
N ASP A 124 32.89 -27.33 -8.11
CA ASP A 124 32.81 -28.67 -8.70
C ASP A 124 32.08 -29.68 -7.79
N HIS A 125 31.86 -29.32 -6.52
CA HIS A 125 31.14 -30.10 -5.53
C HIS A 125 29.64 -29.76 -5.55
N ARG A 126 28.96 -30.13 -6.64
CA ARG A 126 27.50 -29.92 -6.81
C ARG A 126 26.71 -30.59 -5.67
N LEU A 127 26.34 -29.83 -4.64
CA LEU A 127 25.44 -30.17 -3.53
C LEU A 127 24.10 -30.69 -4.06
N PHE A 128 23.59 -30.06 -5.12
CA PHE A 128 22.33 -30.46 -5.74
C PHE A 128 22.51 -31.48 -6.88
N GLY A 129 23.73 -31.66 -7.38
CA GLY A 129 24.05 -32.60 -8.47
C GLY A 129 23.37 -32.25 -9.81
N ARG A 130 23.79 -32.90 -10.90
CA ARG A 130 22.93 -32.98 -12.10
C ARG A 130 21.95 -34.11 -11.82
N TRP A 131 20.65 -33.86 -11.93
CA TRP A 131 19.62 -34.89 -11.81
C TRP A 131 19.62 -35.78 -13.06
N SER A 132 20.75 -36.41 -13.40
CA SER A 132 20.85 -37.45 -14.41
C SER A 132 20.34 -38.75 -13.79
N GLY A 133 19.63 -39.58 -14.57
CA GLY A 133 18.91 -40.79 -14.11
C GLY A 133 19.73 -41.91 -13.43
N ASP A 134 20.96 -41.65 -13.01
CA ASP A 134 21.71 -42.48 -12.08
C ASP A 134 21.19 -42.25 -10.64
N ALA A 135 21.40 -43.24 -9.77
CA ALA A 135 20.84 -43.25 -8.42
C ALA A 135 21.15 -41.95 -7.65
N VAL A 136 20.13 -41.13 -7.41
CA VAL A 136 20.21 -39.91 -6.58
C VAL A 136 20.77 -40.31 -5.22
N SER A 137 21.91 -39.73 -4.85
CA SER A 137 22.49 -40.04 -3.55
C SER A 137 21.56 -39.56 -2.43
N THR A 138 21.49 -40.32 -1.33
CA THR A 138 20.68 -39.94 -0.15
C THR A 138 21.05 -38.54 0.37
N LEU A 139 22.32 -38.14 0.20
CA LEU A 139 22.81 -36.81 0.54
C LEU A 139 22.24 -35.70 -0.36
N GLN A 140 22.13 -35.93 -1.67
CA GLN A 140 21.50 -34.97 -2.60
C GLN A 140 20.03 -34.81 -2.27
N LEU A 141 19.30 -35.91 -2.05
CA LEU A 141 17.87 -35.83 -1.69
C LEU A 141 17.67 -35.05 -0.38
N ALA A 142 18.51 -35.30 0.63
CA ALA A 142 18.46 -34.55 1.89
C ALA A 142 18.76 -33.05 1.69
N SER A 143 19.74 -32.72 0.85
CA SER A 143 20.12 -31.33 0.54
C SER A 143 19.01 -30.58 -0.19
N VAL A 144 18.41 -31.20 -1.20
CA VAL A 144 17.25 -30.67 -1.94
C VAL A 144 16.06 -30.48 -1.00
N THR A 145 15.75 -31.49 -0.18
CA THR A 145 14.63 -31.42 0.77
C THR A 145 14.83 -30.30 1.80
N ALA A 146 16.04 -30.17 2.35
CA ALA A 146 16.38 -29.09 3.29
C ALA A 146 16.29 -27.71 2.62
N PHE A 147 16.81 -27.56 1.40
CA PHE A 147 16.71 -26.32 0.63
C PHE A 147 15.27 -25.89 0.39
N PHE A 148 14.41 -26.81 -0.09
CA PHE A 148 13.00 -26.48 -0.33
C PHE A 148 12.21 -26.26 0.95
N SER A 149 12.55 -26.96 2.03
CA SER A 149 11.97 -26.68 3.35
C SER A 149 12.32 -25.25 3.79
N PHE A 150 13.56 -24.82 3.59
CA PHE A 150 14.00 -23.45 3.89
C PHE A 150 13.31 -22.42 3.00
N PHE A 151 13.20 -22.72 1.71
CA PHE A 151 12.50 -21.90 0.74
C PHE A 151 11.03 -21.68 1.10
N LEU A 152 10.32 -22.72 1.55
CA LEU A 152 8.96 -22.58 2.05
C LEU A 152 8.89 -21.78 3.35
N LEU A 153 9.88 -21.95 4.24
CA LEU A 153 9.98 -21.17 5.49
C LEU A 153 10.15 -19.66 5.26
N VAL A 154 10.71 -19.24 4.12
CA VAL A 154 10.80 -17.81 3.75
C VAL A 154 9.43 -17.13 3.76
N PHE A 155 8.42 -17.80 3.23
CA PHE A 155 7.09 -17.23 3.05
C PHE A 155 6.18 -17.49 4.26
N LEU A 156 6.53 -18.46 5.10
CA LEU A 156 5.74 -18.88 6.25
C LEU A 156 5.38 -17.71 7.19
N PRO A 157 6.26 -16.75 7.53
CA PRO A 157 5.88 -15.61 8.39
C PRO A 157 4.89 -14.64 7.75
N SER A 158 4.87 -14.57 6.42
CA SER A 158 4.00 -13.66 5.68
C SER A 158 2.58 -14.21 5.58
N ILE A 159 2.41 -15.54 5.56
CA ILE A 159 1.10 -16.19 5.40
C ILE A 159 0.16 -15.93 6.60
N PRO A 160 0.50 -16.20 7.88
CA PRO A 160 -0.36 -15.92 9.02
C PRO A 160 -0.68 -14.44 9.16
N ASN A 161 0.29 -13.55 8.89
CA ASN A 161 0.03 -12.11 8.92
C ASN A 161 -1.00 -11.71 7.85
N ALA A 162 -0.88 -12.26 6.65
CA ALA A 162 -1.86 -12.08 5.58
C ALA A 162 -3.24 -12.65 5.97
N LEU A 163 -3.28 -13.84 6.56
CA LEU A 163 -4.52 -14.48 7.03
C LEU A 163 -5.20 -13.68 8.13
N ILE A 164 -4.45 -13.18 9.11
CA ILE A 164 -4.96 -12.36 10.22
C ILE A 164 -5.49 -11.03 9.67
N LEU A 165 -4.74 -10.37 8.79
CA LEU A 165 -5.19 -9.14 8.14
C LEU A 165 -6.49 -9.37 7.35
N ALA A 166 -6.53 -10.46 6.57
CA ALA A 166 -7.73 -10.81 5.81
C ALA A 166 -8.92 -11.16 6.71
N HIS A 167 -8.68 -11.79 7.86
CA HIS A 167 -9.74 -12.11 8.83
C HIS A 167 -10.26 -10.86 9.53
N HIS A 168 -9.37 -9.94 9.90
CA HIS A 168 -9.74 -8.65 10.49
C HIS A 168 -10.57 -7.81 9.52
N GLU A 169 -10.21 -7.80 8.23
CA GLU A 169 -10.99 -7.11 7.21
C GLU A 169 -12.34 -7.78 6.93
N ARG A 170 -12.44 -9.12 6.98
CA ARG A 170 -13.74 -9.82 6.90
C ARG A 170 -14.68 -9.45 8.04
N GLY A 171 -14.17 -9.17 9.24
CA GLY A 171 -14.99 -8.74 10.37
C GLY A 171 -15.65 -7.37 10.21
N HIS A 172 -15.19 -6.58 9.23
CA HIS A 172 -15.72 -5.25 8.91
C HIS A 172 -16.47 -5.18 7.58
N ALA A 173 -16.42 -6.23 6.77
CA ALA A 173 -17.24 -6.30 5.57
C ALA A 173 -18.70 -6.52 5.98
N PRO A 174 -19.67 -5.73 5.47
CA PRO A 174 -21.07 -6.02 5.68
C PRO A 174 -21.33 -7.46 5.22
N LEU A 175 -21.92 -8.28 6.10
CA LEU A 175 -22.34 -9.63 5.78
C LEU A 175 -23.16 -9.55 4.48
N GLU A 176 -22.64 -10.13 3.40
CA GLU A 176 -23.36 -10.32 2.14
C GLU A 176 -24.72 -10.94 2.49
N SER A 177 -25.76 -10.12 2.45
CA SER A 177 -27.13 -10.52 2.74
C SER A 177 -27.62 -11.47 1.65
N GLU A 178 -28.63 -12.28 1.99
CA GLU A 178 -29.26 -13.39 1.24
C GLU A 178 -29.64 -13.16 -0.25
N GLU A 179 -29.31 -12.05 -0.90
CA GLU A 179 -29.51 -11.82 -2.35
C GLU A 179 -28.54 -12.63 -3.24
N ASP A 180 -27.61 -13.38 -2.64
CA ASP A 180 -26.50 -14.07 -3.31
C ASP A 180 -26.86 -15.43 -3.96
N GLU A 181 -28.10 -15.92 -3.79
CA GLU A 181 -28.53 -17.17 -4.46
C GLU A 181 -28.71 -17.02 -5.98
N SER A 182 -29.00 -15.81 -6.47
CA SER A 182 -29.13 -15.56 -7.92
C SER A 182 -27.78 -15.31 -8.60
N SER A 183 -26.86 -14.58 -7.93
CA SER A 183 -25.51 -14.30 -8.42
C SER A 183 -24.64 -15.55 -8.53
N THR A 184 -24.82 -16.52 -7.62
CA THR A 184 -24.03 -17.76 -7.59
C THR A 184 -24.29 -18.67 -8.78
N SER A 185 -25.50 -18.63 -9.36
CA SER A 185 -25.85 -19.37 -10.58
C SER A 185 -25.04 -18.87 -11.78
N ASP A 186 -24.98 -17.54 -11.94
CA ASP A 186 -24.33 -16.91 -13.10
C ASP A 186 -22.81 -17.06 -13.02
N ASP A 187 -22.24 -16.91 -11.83
CA ASP A 187 -20.83 -17.20 -11.55
C ASP A 187 -20.46 -18.66 -11.83
N ALA A 188 -21.35 -19.61 -11.50
CA ALA A 188 -21.16 -21.03 -11.79
C ALA A 188 -21.15 -21.33 -13.28
N VAL A 189 -22.04 -20.72 -14.06
CA VAL A 189 -22.03 -20.85 -15.51
C VAL A 189 -20.76 -20.26 -16.10
N GLY A 190 -20.34 -19.07 -15.66
CA GLY A 190 -19.11 -18.42 -16.11
C GLY A 190 -17.86 -19.26 -15.80
N ALA A 191 -17.73 -19.75 -14.57
CA ALA A 191 -16.63 -20.61 -14.14
C ALA A 191 -16.56 -21.92 -14.94
N MET A 192 -17.71 -22.56 -15.16
CA MET A 192 -17.82 -23.79 -15.95
C MET A 192 -17.41 -23.56 -17.40
N LEU A 193 -17.90 -22.49 -18.03
CA LEU A 193 -17.57 -22.15 -19.41
C LEU A 193 -16.08 -21.85 -19.56
N GLY A 194 -15.51 -21.05 -18.65
CA GLY A 194 -14.08 -20.76 -18.61
C GLY A 194 -13.24 -22.03 -18.49
N THR A 195 -13.63 -22.95 -17.59
CA THR A 195 -12.93 -24.23 -17.39
C THR A 195 -13.04 -25.12 -18.64
N ALA A 196 -14.22 -25.19 -19.26
CA ALA A 196 -14.44 -25.98 -20.48
C ALA A 196 -13.60 -25.45 -21.66
N ILE A 197 -13.48 -24.13 -21.80
CA ILE A 197 -12.64 -23.51 -22.82
C ILE A 197 -11.16 -23.86 -22.60
N VAL A 198 -10.66 -23.71 -21.36
CA VAL A 198 -9.27 -24.02 -21.02
C VAL A 198 -8.96 -25.51 -21.23
N LEU A 199 -9.85 -26.40 -20.77
CA LEU A 199 -9.70 -27.84 -20.99
C LEU A 199 -9.77 -28.19 -22.48
N GLY A 200 -10.70 -27.59 -23.22
CA GLY A 200 -10.83 -27.78 -24.67
C GLY A 200 -9.57 -27.35 -25.41
N ALA A 201 -9.03 -26.17 -25.10
CA ALA A 201 -7.77 -25.68 -25.66
C ALA A 201 -6.60 -26.61 -25.30
N GLY A 202 -6.53 -27.10 -24.06
CA GLY A 202 -5.51 -28.04 -23.61
C GLY A 202 -5.59 -29.40 -24.32
N ILE A 203 -6.79 -29.94 -24.53
CA ILE A 203 -7.02 -31.18 -25.27
C ILE A 203 -6.62 -31.01 -26.74
N LEU A 204 -7.04 -29.91 -27.37
CA LEU A 204 -6.66 -29.60 -28.76
C LEU A 204 -5.15 -29.44 -28.89
N ALA A 205 -4.51 -28.71 -27.98
CA ALA A 205 -3.06 -28.57 -27.94
C ALA A 205 -2.40 -29.95 -27.82
N PHE A 206 -2.82 -30.78 -26.87
CA PHE A 206 -2.28 -32.13 -26.67
C PHE A 206 -2.37 -33.00 -27.93
N PHE A 207 -3.52 -33.02 -28.61
CA PHE A 207 -3.66 -33.74 -29.87
C PHE A 207 -2.79 -33.15 -30.98
N ALA A 208 -2.69 -31.82 -31.04
CA ALA A 208 -1.88 -31.13 -32.05
C ALA A 208 -0.38 -31.43 -31.91
N GLY A 209 0.14 -31.52 -30.69
CA GLY A 209 1.55 -31.85 -30.47
C GLY A 209 1.89 -33.31 -30.73
N ARG A 210 0.93 -34.23 -30.68
CA ARG A 210 1.17 -35.65 -30.93
C ARG A 210 1.31 -35.98 -32.42
N SER A 211 0.82 -35.12 -33.31
CA SER A 211 0.94 -35.33 -34.76
C SER A 211 2.08 -34.50 -35.33
N ASP A 212 3.10 -35.17 -35.86
CA ASP A 212 4.26 -34.48 -36.46
C ASP A 212 3.93 -33.74 -37.77
N ASN A 213 2.78 -34.04 -38.40
CA ASN A 213 2.31 -33.42 -39.64
C ASN A 213 0.77 -33.28 -39.66
N LEU A 214 0.21 -32.40 -38.83
CA LEU A 214 -1.20 -32.05 -38.91
C LEU A 214 -1.43 -31.15 -40.13
N THR A 215 -1.70 -31.74 -41.28
CA THR A 215 -2.18 -30.98 -42.44
C THR A 215 -3.62 -30.60 -42.17
N VAL A 216 -3.86 -29.32 -41.89
CA VAL A 216 -5.22 -28.78 -41.72
C VAL A 216 -5.89 -28.82 -43.10
N PRO A 217 -6.91 -29.68 -43.33
CA PRO A 217 -7.57 -29.73 -44.62
C PRO A 217 -8.28 -28.39 -44.88
N ASN A 218 -8.35 -27.96 -46.14
CA ASN A 218 -9.01 -26.70 -46.51
C ASN A 218 -10.47 -26.61 -46.00
N THR A 219 -11.13 -27.76 -45.84
CA THR A 219 -12.47 -27.87 -45.22
C THR A 219 -12.50 -27.37 -43.78
N PHE A 220 -11.43 -27.53 -43.01
CA PHE A 220 -11.33 -27.00 -41.65
C PHE A 220 -11.26 -25.47 -41.65
N GLY A 221 -10.51 -24.86 -42.58
CA GLY A 221 -10.49 -23.41 -42.74
C GLY A 221 -11.87 -22.83 -43.07
N LEU A 222 -12.64 -23.52 -43.93
CA LEU A 222 -14.03 -23.16 -44.23
C LEU A 222 -14.93 -23.31 -43.00
N VAL A 223 -14.81 -24.40 -42.24
CA VAL A 223 -15.57 -24.61 -40.99
C VAL A 223 -15.25 -23.51 -39.97
N LEU A 224 -13.98 -23.13 -39.81
CA LEU A 224 -13.57 -22.05 -38.92
C LEU A 224 -14.17 -20.71 -39.35
N CYS A 225 -14.15 -20.39 -40.65
CA CYS A 225 -14.79 -19.19 -41.18
C CYS A 225 -16.29 -19.18 -40.89
N VAL A 226 -16.98 -20.31 -41.13
CA VAL A 226 -18.41 -20.46 -40.83
C VAL A 226 -18.67 -20.30 -39.32
N LEU A 227 -17.84 -20.88 -38.46
CA LEU A 227 -17.95 -20.73 -37.00
C LEU A 227 -17.76 -19.29 -36.54
N ILE A 228 -16.78 -18.57 -37.10
CA ILE A 228 -16.55 -17.15 -36.79
C ILE A 228 -17.74 -16.31 -37.23
N VAL A 229 -18.21 -16.50 -38.47
CA VAL A 229 -19.42 -15.81 -38.99
C VAL A 229 -20.64 -16.14 -38.13
N ALA A 230 -20.81 -17.39 -37.73
CA ALA A 230 -21.88 -17.81 -36.84
C ALA A 230 -21.77 -17.17 -35.45
N ALA A 231 -20.56 -17.08 -34.88
CA ALA A 231 -20.33 -16.42 -33.59
C ALA A 231 -20.70 -14.93 -33.66
N PHE A 232 -20.29 -14.22 -34.71
CA PHE A 232 -20.70 -12.82 -34.94
C PHE A 232 -22.22 -12.70 -35.16
N ALA A 233 -22.82 -13.61 -35.93
CA ALA A 233 -24.27 -13.63 -36.11
C ALA A 233 -25.00 -13.84 -34.77
N VAL A 234 -24.51 -14.72 -33.90
CA VAL A 234 -25.07 -14.93 -32.56
C VAL A 234 -24.98 -13.65 -31.73
N ILE A 235 -23.86 -12.93 -31.76
CA ILE A 235 -23.71 -11.64 -31.05
C ILE A 235 -24.68 -10.59 -31.59
N ILE A 236 -24.79 -10.45 -32.92
CA ILE A 236 -25.66 -9.46 -33.57
C ILE A 236 -27.13 -9.75 -33.28
N PHE A 237 -27.53 -11.02 -33.29
CA PHE A 237 -28.90 -11.45 -33.08
C PHE A 237 -29.19 -11.89 -31.63
N LEU A 238 -28.31 -11.58 -30.67
CA LEU A 238 -28.37 -12.08 -29.30
C LEU A 238 -29.75 -11.84 -28.67
N GLU A 239 -30.28 -10.62 -28.79
CA GLU A 239 -31.61 -10.27 -28.25
C GLU A 239 -32.75 -11.12 -28.83
N ARG A 240 -32.65 -11.51 -30.11
CA ARG A 240 -33.67 -12.37 -30.76
C ARG A 240 -33.46 -13.85 -30.48
N ILE A 241 -32.21 -14.26 -30.27
CA ILE A 241 -31.79 -15.64 -30.06
C ILE A 241 -32.05 -16.08 -28.61
N VAL A 242 -31.91 -15.17 -27.63
CA VAL A 242 -32.18 -15.44 -26.20
C VAL A 242 -33.60 -15.96 -25.97
N ASP A 243 -34.58 -15.50 -26.75
CA ASP A 243 -35.96 -15.99 -26.65
C ASP A 243 -36.24 -17.32 -27.36
N ALA A 244 -35.28 -17.84 -28.12
CA ALA A 244 -35.48 -19.08 -28.86
C ALA A 244 -35.59 -20.30 -27.92
N PRO A 245 -36.54 -21.23 -28.15
CA PRO A 245 -36.69 -22.46 -27.36
C PRO A 245 -35.39 -23.27 -27.13
N PRO A 246 -34.48 -23.45 -28.12
CA PRO A 246 -33.24 -24.18 -27.89
C PRO A 246 -32.29 -23.47 -26.92
N VAL A 247 -32.29 -22.13 -26.87
CA VAL A 247 -31.45 -21.35 -25.95
C VAL A 247 -31.98 -21.44 -24.54
N ARG A 248 -33.30 -21.35 -24.34
CA ARG A 248 -33.94 -21.57 -23.03
C ARG A 248 -33.74 -22.99 -22.51
N PHE A 249 -33.68 -23.99 -23.40
CA PHE A 249 -33.32 -25.36 -23.02
C PHE A 249 -31.85 -25.45 -22.61
N ALA A 250 -30.94 -24.87 -23.39
CA ALA A 250 -29.52 -24.82 -23.08
C ALA A 250 -29.27 -24.09 -21.74
N GLU A 251 -29.94 -22.97 -21.47
CA GLU A 251 -29.88 -22.25 -20.20
C GLU A 251 -30.34 -23.12 -19.02
N LYS A 252 -31.47 -23.83 -19.15
CA LYS A 252 -31.93 -24.77 -18.11
C LYS A 252 -30.97 -25.93 -17.88
N PHE A 253 -30.37 -26.46 -18.94
CA PHE A 253 -29.39 -27.54 -18.86
C PHE A 253 -28.07 -27.05 -18.25
N LEU A 254 -27.58 -25.89 -18.67
CA LEU A 254 -26.41 -25.22 -18.09
C LEU A 254 -26.65 -24.89 -16.62
N GLY A 255 -27.83 -24.38 -16.25
CA GLY A 255 -28.21 -24.13 -14.85
C GLY A 255 -28.35 -25.41 -14.02
N PHE A 256 -28.73 -26.55 -14.62
CA PHE A 256 -28.69 -27.86 -13.96
C PHE A 256 -27.25 -28.34 -13.71
N LEU A 257 -26.37 -28.20 -14.71
CA LEU A 257 -24.94 -28.53 -14.59
C LEU A 257 -24.21 -27.59 -13.61
N ALA A 258 -24.48 -26.29 -13.68
CA ALA A 258 -23.91 -25.27 -12.82
C ALA A 258 -24.23 -25.54 -11.34
N ARG A 259 -25.47 -25.97 -11.02
CA ARG A 259 -25.84 -26.41 -9.66
C ARG A 259 -25.01 -27.60 -9.15
N HIS A 260 -24.63 -28.52 -10.03
CA HIS A 260 -23.73 -29.64 -9.66
C HIS A 260 -22.27 -29.21 -9.52
N MET A 261 -21.89 -28.07 -10.12
CA MET A 261 -20.54 -27.51 -10.08
C MET A 261 -20.43 -26.28 -9.17
N TYR A 262 -21.28 -26.15 -8.14
CA TYR A 262 -21.25 -25.02 -7.20
C TYR A 262 -19.88 -24.83 -6.51
N TRP A 263 -19.10 -25.91 -6.39
CA TRP A 263 -17.75 -25.88 -5.82
C TRP A 263 -16.74 -25.11 -6.70
N LEU A 264 -17.02 -24.99 -8.01
CA LEU A 264 -16.10 -24.41 -8.98
C LEU A 264 -15.97 -22.88 -8.84
N PRO A 265 -17.06 -22.09 -8.71
CA PRO A 265 -16.97 -20.68 -8.28
C PRO A 265 -16.28 -20.52 -6.93
N GLN A 266 -16.58 -21.38 -5.96
CA GLN A 266 -15.94 -21.32 -4.64
C GLN A 266 -14.44 -21.55 -4.74
N PHE A 267 -14.01 -22.48 -5.60
CA PHE A 267 -12.62 -22.75 -5.89
C PHE A 267 -11.93 -21.54 -6.54
N TYR A 268 -12.54 -20.93 -7.57
CA TYR A 268 -11.99 -19.73 -8.19
C TYR A 268 -11.95 -18.53 -7.24
N ARG A 269 -12.99 -18.32 -6.43
CA ARG A 269 -13.01 -17.30 -5.36
C ARG A 269 -11.92 -17.56 -4.32
N ALA A 270 -11.68 -18.82 -3.95
CA ALA A 270 -10.61 -19.19 -3.01
C ALA A 270 -9.21 -18.94 -3.59
N ILE A 271 -8.99 -19.26 -4.87
CA ILE A 271 -7.74 -18.94 -5.58
C ILE A 271 -7.56 -17.43 -5.63
N ASP A 272 -8.56 -16.68 -6.09
CA ASP A 272 -8.50 -15.23 -6.23
C ASP A 272 -8.23 -14.56 -4.88
N TRP A 273 -8.91 -15.02 -3.83
CA TRP A 273 -8.65 -14.61 -2.46
C TRP A 273 -7.23 -14.94 -2.01
N GLY A 274 -6.72 -16.13 -2.30
CA GLY A 274 -5.34 -16.51 -1.98
C GLY A 274 -4.32 -15.64 -2.72
N LEU A 275 -4.53 -15.40 -4.01
CA LEU A 275 -3.68 -14.55 -4.83
C LEU A 275 -3.62 -13.12 -4.27
N VAL A 276 -4.78 -12.52 -4.00
CA VAL A 276 -4.85 -11.12 -3.55
C VAL A 276 -4.43 -10.96 -2.10
N ARG A 277 -4.91 -11.82 -1.20
CA ARG A 277 -4.67 -11.64 0.24
C ARG A 277 -3.33 -12.20 0.71
N ILE A 278 -2.89 -13.34 0.17
CA ILE A 278 -1.64 -13.96 0.56
C ILE A 278 -0.53 -13.53 -0.39
N GLY A 279 -0.69 -13.79 -1.70
CA GLY A 279 0.37 -13.55 -2.66
C GLY A 279 0.76 -12.07 -2.78
N ALA A 280 -0.21 -11.16 -2.88
CA ALA A 280 0.11 -9.72 -2.98
C ALA A 280 0.68 -9.17 -1.65
N ALA A 281 0.27 -9.72 -0.51
CA ALA A 281 0.83 -9.34 0.79
C ALA A 281 2.30 -9.80 0.94
N VAL A 282 2.64 -11.00 0.45
CA VAL A 282 4.01 -11.54 0.45
C VAL A 282 4.98 -10.62 -0.29
N VAL A 283 4.59 -10.07 -1.44
CA VAL A 283 5.40 -9.09 -2.19
C VAL A 283 5.31 -7.66 -1.65
N GLY A 284 4.71 -7.49 -0.46
CA GLY A 284 4.74 -6.22 0.25
C GLY A 284 3.69 -5.20 -0.20
N MET A 285 2.64 -5.59 -0.93
CA MET A 285 1.61 -4.62 -1.36
C MET A 285 0.85 -3.96 -0.20
N GLY A 286 0.91 -4.53 1.01
CA GLY A 286 0.37 -3.89 2.22
C GLY A 286 1.12 -2.63 2.69
N GLN A 287 2.34 -2.39 2.20
CA GLN A 287 3.19 -1.28 2.66
C GLN A 287 2.67 0.10 2.22
N ARG A 288 2.69 1.08 3.14
CA ARG A 288 2.22 2.47 2.91
C ARG A 288 3.12 3.32 2.02
N SER A 289 4.36 2.92 1.82
CA SER A 289 5.32 3.69 1.02
C SER A 289 5.52 2.99 -0.30
N ALA A 290 5.33 3.72 -1.41
CA ALA A 290 5.57 3.22 -2.76
C ALA A 290 6.99 2.65 -2.89
N LEU A 291 8.01 3.36 -2.41
CA LEU A 291 9.40 2.90 -2.45
C LEU A 291 9.57 1.53 -1.78
N LYS A 292 8.91 1.31 -0.64
CA LYS A 292 8.95 0.02 0.07
C LYS A 292 8.27 -1.09 -0.73
N ARG A 293 7.12 -0.81 -1.36
CA ARG A 293 6.43 -1.79 -2.21
C ARG A 293 7.28 -2.20 -3.41
N TYR A 294 7.81 -1.23 -4.15
CA TYR A 294 8.71 -1.50 -5.28
C TYR A 294 9.93 -2.28 -4.84
N PHE A 295 10.60 -1.84 -3.78
CA PHE A 295 11.79 -2.51 -3.29
C PHE A 295 11.52 -3.98 -2.94
N ILE A 296 10.44 -4.27 -2.20
CA ILE A 296 10.09 -5.65 -1.83
C ILE A 296 9.69 -6.47 -3.06
N LEU A 297 8.86 -5.92 -3.95
CA LEU A 297 8.41 -6.60 -5.16
C LEU A 297 9.58 -6.93 -6.10
N VAL A 298 10.38 -5.93 -6.48
CA VAL A 298 11.56 -6.11 -7.33
C VAL A 298 12.53 -7.10 -6.70
N SER A 299 12.81 -6.96 -5.40
CA SER A 299 13.78 -7.82 -4.74
C SER A 299 13.31 -9.27 -4.70
N ASN A 300 12.04 -9.53 -4.35
CA ASN A 300 11.49 -10.88 -4.35
C ASN A 300 11.53 -11.51 -5.75
N LEU A 301 11.02 -10.80 -6.77
CA LEU A 301 10.98 -11.33 -8.13
C LEU A 301 12.38 -11.54 -8.71
N THR A 302 13.32 -10.63 -8.42
CA THR A 302 14.73 -10.77 -8.84
C THR A 302 15.38 -11.96 -8.15
N LEU A 303 15.24 -12.10 -6.83
CA LEU A 303 15.84 -13.21 -6.09
C LEU A 303 15.27 -14.55 -6.56
N LEU A 304 13.96 -14.65 -6.79
CA LEU A 304 13.33 -15.85 -7.34
C LEU A 304 13.79 -16.15 -8.77
N SER A 305 13.98 -15.12 -9.61
CA SER A 305 14.53 -15.29 -10.96
C SER A 305 15.97 -15.78 -10.93
N LEU A 306 16.80 -15.23 -10.03
CA LEU A 306 18.19 -15.67 -9.83
C LEU A 306 18.23 -17.11 -9.32
N MET A 307 17.39 -17.49 -8.35
CA MET A 307 17.26 -18.88 -7.92
C MET A 307 16.85 -19.78 -9.09
N GLY A 308 15.86 -19.36 -9.88
CA GLY A 308 15.41 -20.08 -11.06
C GLY A 308 16.51 -20.26 -12.11
N TRP A 309 17.45 -19.32 -12.22
CA TRP A 309 18.58 -19.40 -13.12
C TRP A 309 19.69 -20.33 -12.60
N PHE A 310 20.09 -20.17 -11.34
CA PHE A 310 21.26 -20.85 -10.78
C PHE A 310 20.97 -22.23 -10.18
N LEU A 311 19.71 -22.58 -9.92
CA LEU A 311 19.36 -23.93 -9.49
C LEU A 311 19.56 -24.94 -10.63
N PRO A 312 20.03 -26.16 -10.34
CA PRO A 312 20.11 -27.19 -11.35
C PRO A 312 18.71 -27.59 -11.81
N ALA A 313 18.59 -27.83 -13.11
CA ALA A 313 17.33 -28.25 -13.68
C ALA A 313 16.87 -29.63 -13.16
N PRO A 314 15.56 -29.83 -12.95
CA PRO A 314 14.44 -28.90 -13.13
C PRO A 314 14.09 -28.05 -11.88
N LEU A 315 14.96 -28.01 -10.87
CA LEU A 315 14.62 -27.39 -9.57
C LEU A 315 14.35 -25.89 -9.68
N GLY A 316 14.93 -25.20 -10.67
CA GLY A 316 14.68 -23.79 -10.93
C GLY A 316 13.24 -23.47 -11.39
N VAL A 317 12.46 -24.46 -11.83
CA VAL A 317 11.04 -24.28 -12.19
C VAL A 317 10.20 -23.85 -10.98
N PHE A 318 10.50 -24.36 -9.79
CA PHE A 318 9.75 -24.04 -8.58
C PHE A 318 9.79 -22.55 -8.19
N PRO A 319 10.96 -21.90 -8.00
CA PRO A 319 10.98 -20.47 -7.71
C PRO A 319 10.44 -19.63 -8.86
N CYS A 320 10.59 -20.05 -10.12
CA CYS A 320 9.95 -19.37 -11.25
C CYS A 320 8.41 -19.45 -11.16
N ALA A 321 7.85 -20.60 -10.84
CA ALA A 321 6.42 -20.79 -10.65
C ALA A 321 5.88 -19.91 -9.50
N ILE A 322 6.61 -19.82 -8.39
CA ILE A 322 6.23 -18.90 -7.30
C ILE A 322 6.32 -17.44 -7.78
N ALA A 323 7.36 -17.05 -8.51
CA ALA A 323 7.46 -15.70 -9.06
C ALA A 323 6.30 -15.38 -10.02
N PHE A 324 5.88 -16.33 -10.85
CA PHE A 324 4.69 -16.20 -11.69
C PHE A 324 3.43 -15.94 -10.86
N VAL A 325 3.19 -16.76 -9.84
CA VAL A 325 2.05 -16.62 -8.93
C VAL A 325 2.08 -15.26 -8.24
N LEU A 326 3.24 -14.82 -7.74
CA LEU A 326 3.37 -13.53 -7.05
C LEU A 326 3.14 -12.33 -7.98
N ALA A 327 3.59 -12.37 -9.23
CA ALA A 327 3.31 -11.31 -10.20
C ALA A 327 1.83 -11.31 -10.63
N LEU A 328 1.21 -12.48 -10.83
CA LEU A 328 -0.24 -12.59 -11.05
C LEU A 328 -1.04 -12.07 -9.84
N SER A 329 -0.57 -12.32 -8.62
CA SER A 329 -1.18 -11.82 -7.39
C SER A 329 -1.27 -10.29 -7.34
N VAL A 330 -0.23 -9.58 -7.78
CA VAL A 330 -0.24 -8.11 -7.85
C VAL A 330 -1.26 -7.65 -8.89
N SER A 331 -1.29 -8.28 -10.06
CA SER A 331 -2.28 -7.99 -11.11
C SER A 331 -3.71 -8.19 -10.63
N ARG A 332 -3.99 -9.29 -9.91
CA ARG A 332 -5.31 -9.55 -9.33
C ARG A 332 -5.67 -8.56 -8.23
N LEU A 333 -4.73 -8.15 -7.39
CA LEU A 333 -4.97 -7.10 -6.40
C LEU A 333 -5.34 -5.78 -7.08
N TRP A 334 -4.64 -5.40 -8.14
CA TRP A 334 -4.96 -4.20 -8.91
C TRP A 334 -6.38 -4.26 -9.48
N ALA A 335 -6.77 -5.39 -10.08
CA ALA A 335 -8.13 -5.58 -10.58
C ALA A 335 -9.20 -5.41 -9.48
N TRP A 336 -9.02 -6.01 -8.30
CA TRP A 336 -9.96 -5.84 -7.17
C TRP A 336 -10.12 -4.38 -6.75
N VAL A 337 -9.00 -3.68 -6.59
CA VAL A 337 -9.00 -2.27 -6.18
C VAL A 337 -9.70 -1.41 -7.23
N GLU A 338 -9.54 -1.75 -8.50
CA GLU A 338 -10.14 -1.03 -9.61
C GLU A 338 -11.65 -1.26 -9.73
N ASP A 339 -12.11 -2.48 -9.50
CA ASP A 339 -13.53 -2.84 -9.42
C ASP A 339 -14.20 -2.13 -8.24
N ASP A 340 -13.56 -2.13 -7.06
CA ASP A 340 -14.07 -1.43 -5.89
C ASP A 340 -14.15 0.08 -6.15
N ARG A 341 -13.18 0.66 -6.88
CA ARG A 341 -13.19 2.10 -7.20
C ARG A 341 -14.34 2.44 -8.11
N ALA A 342 -14.65 1.57 -9.06
CA ALA A 342 -15.81 1.72 -9.92
C ALA A 342 -17.10 1.71 -9.07
N LEU A 343 -17.21 0.79 -8.11
CA LEU A 343 -18.34 0.74 -7.18
C LEU A 343 -18.43 2.01 -6.32
N ALA A 344 -17.31 2.47 -5.76
CA ALA A 344 -17.25 3.66 -4.92
C ALA A 344 -17.64 4.94 -5.66
N ALA A 345 -17.26 5.07 -6.92
CA ALA A 345 -17.68 6.19 -7.75
C ALA A 345 -19.21 6.22 -7.94
N ILE A 346 -19.85 5.06 -8.06
CA ILE A 346 -21.31 4.95 -8.20
C ILE A 346 -22.00 5.20 -6.86
N THR A 347 -21.44 4.71 -5.75
CA THR A 347 -22.03 4.86 -4.41
C THR A 347 -21.63 6.15 -3.69
N SER A 348 -20.92 7.06 -4.36
CA SER A 348 -20.39 8.31 -3.77
C SER A 348 -19.51 8.08 -2.54
N TYR A 349 -18.69 7.02 -2.55
CA TYR A 349 -17.76 6.65 -1.47
C TYR A 349 -18.45 6.45 -0.11
N LYS A 350 -19.72 6.00 -0.08
CA LYS A 350 -20.39 5.63 1.16
C LYS A 350 -19.59 4.58 1.92
N VAL A 351 -19.42 4.78 3.22
CA VAL A 351 -18.64 3.89 4.11
C VAL A 351 -19.26 2.49 4.21
N ASP A 352 -20.59 2.40 4.06
CA ASP A 352 -21.36 1.15 4.20
C ASP A 352 -21.43 0.31 2.91
N ALA A 353 -20.81 0.75 1.81
CA ALA A 353 -20.81 -0.01 0.57
C ALA A 353 -19.85 -1.21 0.65
N PRO A 354 -20.16 -2.34 -0.02
CA PRO A 354 -19.41 -3.59 0.11
C PRO A 354 -18.10 -3.56 -0.70
N TYR A 355 -17.10 -2.81 -0.22
CA TYR A 355 -15.78 -2.76 -0.84
C TYR A 355 -14.95 -4.00 -0.46
N LYS A 356 -14.30 -4.64 -1.44
CA LYS A 356 -13.46 -5.82 -1.24
C LYS A 356 -12.06 -5.49 -0.70
N ALA A 357 -11.58 -4.27 -0.95
CA ALA A 357 -10.27 -3.74 -0.58
C ALA A 357 -10.33 -2.24 -0.22
N LYS A 358 -9.37 -1.77 0.60
CA LYS A 358 -9.25 -0.35 0.95
C LYS A 358 -8.68 0.46 -0.23
N PHE A 359 -9.29 1.60 -0.55
CA PHE A 359 -8.92 2.55 -1.64
C PHE A 359 -7.58 3.27 -1.51
N ARG A 360 -6.57 2.61 -0.96
CA ARG A 360 -5.41 3.34 -0.45
C ARG A 360 -4.50 3.85 -1.57
N GLU A 361 -4.21 3.03 -2.57
CA GLU A 361 -3.13 3.26 -3.54
C GLU A 361 -3.46 2.68 -4.92
N ASP A 362 -2.86 3.24 -5.98
CA ASP A 362 -2.91 2.72 -7.35
C ASP A 362 -1.75 1.73 -7.55
N TYR A 363 -2.09 0.48 -7.88
CA TYR A 363 -1.14 -0.64 -8.05
C TYR A 363 -0.81 -0.92 -9.52
N ARG A 364 -1.20 -0.02 -10.43
CA ARG A 364 -0.94 -0.15 -11.88
C ARG A 364 0.53 -0.35 -12.16
N ASP A 365 1.38 0.49 -11.59
CA ASP A 365 2.81 0.52 -11.91
C ASP A 365 3.53 -0.71 -11.31
N GLU A 366 3.14 -1.17 -10.11
CA GLU A 366 3.58 -2.44 -9.54
C GLU A 366 3.13 -3.65 -10.37
N THR A 367 1.95 -3.60 -10.97
CA THR A 367 1.45 -4.64 -11.88
C THR A 367 2.26 -4.68 -13.17
N LEU A 368 2.53 -3.52 -13.78
CA LEU A 368 3.38 -3.41 -14.97
C LEU A 368 4.78 -3.97 -14.71
N LEU A 369 5.34 -3.69 -13.53
CA LEU A 369 6.61 -4.27 -13.10
C LEU A 369 6.53 -5.80 -13.01
N GLY A 370 5.46 -6.36 -12.44
CA GLY A 370 5.23 -7.81 -12.43
C GLY A 370 5.20 -8.41 -13.84
N PHE A 371 4.58 -7.74 -14.80
CA PHE A 371 4.56 -8.17 -16.20
C PHE A 371 5.93 -8.06 -16.89
N ILE A 372 6.73 -7.04 -16.58
CA ILE A 372 8.12 -6.97 -17.05
C ILE A 372 8.92 -8.20 -16.60
N PHE A 373 8.73 -8.66 -15.36
CA PHE A 373 9.37 -9.88 -14.87
C PHE A 373 8.90 -11.14 -15.60
N PHE A 374 7.68 -11.21 -16.17
CA PHE A 374 7.29 -12.36 -17.01
C PHE A 374 8.18 -12.52 -18.23
N ILE A 375 8.62 -11.41 -18.84
CA ILE A 375 9.52 -11.45 -20.01
C ILE A 375 10.85 -12.13 -19.65
N ALA A 376 11.31 -11.99 -18.41
CA ALA A 376 12.52 -12.67 -17.93
C ALA A 376 12.22 -14.09 -17.41
N LEU A 377 11.11 -14.31 -16.71
CA LEU A 377 10.79 -15.58 -16.07
C LEU A 377 10.45 -16.70 -17.07
N ILE A 378 9.78 -16.36 -18.18
CA ILE A 378 9.41 -17.35 -19.21
C ILE A 378 10.64 -18.03 -19.82
N PRO A 379 11.66 -17.31 -20.36
CA PRO A 379 12.84 -17.95 -20.92
C PRO A 379 13.64 -18.74 -19.87
N ILE A 380 13.73 -18.25 -18.63
CA ILE A 380 14.37 -19.01 -17.52
C ILE A 380 13.63 -20.32 -17.27
N THR A 381 12.30 -20.29 -17.26
CA THR A 381 11.48 -21.48 -17.05
C THR A 381 11.61 -22.48 -18.20
N MET A 382 11.64 -21.99 -19.44
CA MET A 382 11.84 -22.84 -20.62
C MET A 382 13.20 -23.53 -20.61
N MET A 383 14.26 -22.78 -20.26
CA MET A 383 15.60 -23.35 -20.06
C MET A 383 15.59 -24.45 -19.00
N GLN A 384 14.99 -24.19 -17.83
CA GLN A 384 14.91 -25.15 -16.73
C GLN A 384 14.10 -26.41 -17.10
N ILE A 385 13.05 -26.25 -17.90
CA ILE A 385 12.26 -27.36 -18.42
C ILE A 385 13.06 -28.21 -19.41
N GLN A 386 13.77 -27.57 -20.35
CA GLN A 386 14.60 -28.25 -21.35
C GLN A 386 15.76 -28.99 -20.69
N GLN A 387 16.55 -28.31 -19.86
CA GLN A 387 17.71 -28.90 -19.19
C GLN A 387 17.31 -30.00 -18.21
N GLY A 388 16.10 -29.92 -17.65
CA GLY A 388 15.54 -30.94 -16.75
C GLY A 388 14.89 -32.12 -17.47
N GLY A 389 14.81 -32.08 -18.81
CA GLY A 389 14.17 -33.11 -19.62
C GLY A 389 12.66 -33.26 -19.36
N LEU A 390 12.02 -32.25 -18.75
CA LEU A 390 10.64 -32.36 -18.26
C LEU A 390 9.60 -32.52 -19.39
N LEU A 391 9.96 -32.06 -20.60
CA LEU A 391 9.17 -32.18 -21.83
C LEU A 391 9.82 -33.10 -22.88
N GLY A 392 10.80 -33.91 -22.47
CA GLY A 392 11.62 -34.75 -23.33
C GLY A 392 12.98 -34.13 -23.68
N PRO A 393 13.99 -34.95 -24.03
CA PRO A 393 15.36 -34.47 -24.30
C PRO A 393 15.46 -33.60 -25.56
N ASP A 394 14.58 -33.83 -26.54
CA ASP A 394 14.60 -33.16 -27.85
C ASP A 394 13.53 -32.07 -27.96
N ALA A 395 13.12 -31.45 -26.84
CA ALA A 395 12.12 -30.38 -26.91
C ALA A 395 12.67 -29.13 -27.64
N PHE A 396 13.94 -28.78 -27.42
CA PHE A 396 14.66 -27.71 -28.11
C PHE A 396 16.01 -28.17 -28.66
N THR A 397 16.45 -27.59 -29.78
CA THR A 397 17.77 -27.78 -30.40
C THR A 397 18.67 -26.58 -30.19
N ASN A 398 20.00 -26.77 -30.36
CA ASN A 398 21.03 -25.72 -30.21
C ASN A 398 21.09 -25.12 -28.78
N THR A 399 20.88 -25.95 -27.75
CA THR A 399 20.80 -25.49 -26.36
C THR A 399 22.07 -25.70 -25.52
N ASP A 400 23.05 -26.45 -26.01
CA ASP A 400 24.19 -26.93 -25.20
C ASP A 400 25.15 -25.82 -24.73
N GLU A 401 25.22 -24.70 -25.47
CA GLU A 401 26.03 -23.51 -25.13
C GLU A 401 25.17 -22.25 -24.91
N ALA A 402 23.84 -22.40 -24.90
CA ALA A 402 22.93 -21.26 -24.84
C ALA A 402 22.93 -20.59 -23.46
N GLY A 403 23.34 -19.32 -23.43
CA GLY A 403 23.27 -18.47 -22.25
C GLY A 403 21.89 -17.82 -22.07
N PHE A 404 21.75 -16.99 -21.02
CA PHE A 404 20.49 -16.29 -20.73
C PHE A 404 20.03 -15.42 -21.89
N ILE A 405 20.98 -14.72 -22.53
CA ILE A 405 20.71 -13.81 -23.64
C ILE A 405 20.20 -14.59 -24.85
N ASP A 406 20.66 -15.81 -25.09
CA ASP A 406 20.19 -16.63 -26.21
C ASP A 406 18.75 -17.09 -25.99
N TRP A 407 18.42 -17.53 -24.77
CA TRP A 407 17.05 -17.86 -24.39
C TRP A 407 16.11 -16.65 -24.43
N LEU A 408 16.58 -15.48 -24.00
CA LEU A 408 15.82 -14.24 -24.05
C LEU A 408 15.63 -13.77 -25.50
N ALA A 409 16.65 -13.89 -26.35
CA ALA A 409 16.59 -13.55 -27.77
C ALA A 409 15.65 -14.48 -28.53
N PHE A 410 15.73 -15.79 -28.26
CA PHE A 410 14.78 -16.78 -28.78
C PHE A 410 13.34 -16.43 -28.39
N PHE A 411 13.09 -16.21 -27.10
CA PHE A 411 11.75 -15.84 -26.63
C PHE A 411 11.29 -14.50 -27.19
N GLY A 412 12.18 -13.52 -27.32
CA GLY A 412 11.90 -12.23 -27.95
C GLY A 412 11.51 -12.36 -29.43
N ALA A 413 12.18 -13.24 -30.17
CA ALA A 413 11.81 -13.54 -31.56
C ALA A 413 10.44 -14.23 -31.62
N GLU A 414 10.17 -15.20 -30.74
CA GLU A 414 8.87 -15.86 -30.64
C GLU A 414 7.74 -14.89 -30.25
N LEU A 415 8.02 -13.91 -29.39
CA LEU A 415 7.08 -12.86 -29.03
C LEU A 415 6.85 -11.87 -30.18
N ALA A 416 7.89 -11.54 -30.94
CA ALA A 416 7.76 -10.66 -32.11
C ALA A 416 6.88 -11.28 -33.21
N LYS A 417 6.89 -12.61 -33.34
CA LYS A 417 5.94 -13.38 -34.19
C LYS A 417 4.50 -13.29 -33.64
N ALA A 418 4.35 -13.25 -32.32
CA ALA A 418 3.05 -13.25 -31.63
C ALA A 418 2.38 -11.87 -31.48
N VAL A 419 3.01 -10.76 -31.95
CA VAL A 419 2.41 -9.42 -31.82
C VAL A 419 0.98 -9.42 -32.40
N PRO A 420 -0.05 -9.10 -31.59
CA PRO A 420 -1.41 -9.66 -31.71
C PRO A 420 -2.27 -9.17 -32.89
N ILE A 421 -1.67 -8.58 -33.93
CA ILE A 421 -2.42 -7.98 -35.05
C ILE A 421 -2.18 -8.75 -36.34
N VAL A 422 -0.98 -9.29 -36.57
CA VAL A 422 -0.65 -10.03 -37.80
C VAL A 422 0.51 -10.98 -37.48
N ASP A 423 0.39 -12.29 -37.78
CA ASP A 423 1.54 -13.21 -37.81
C ASP A 423 2.41 -12.89 -39.04
N TRP A 424 2.99 -11.70 -39.02
CA TRP A 424 3.69 -11.10 -40.15
C TRP A 424 4.94 -11.91 -40.50
N ALA A 425 5.57 -12.50 -39.50
CA ALA A 425 6.77 -13.31 -39.66
C ALA A 425 6.47 -14.57 -40.47
N GLU A 426 5.34 -15.25 -40.23
CA GLU A 426 4.90 -16.38 -41.06
C GLU A 426 4.49 -15.91 -42.47
N ILE A 427 3.75 -14.81 -42.59
CA ILE A 427 3.31 -14.26 -43.89
C ILE A 427 4.48 -13.88 -44.79
N TYR A 428 5.53 -13.27 -44.23
CA TYR A 428 6.72 -12.83 -44.98
C TYR A 428 7.84 -13.88 -45.01
N GLY A 429 7.63 -15.07 -44.44
CA GLY A 429 8.62 -16.14 -44.45
C GLY A 429 9.92 -15.80 -43.73
N VAL A 430 9.84 -15.03 -42.64
CA VAL A 430 10.99 -14.71 -41.78
C VAL A 430 11.39 -15.99 -41.05
N GLY A 431 12.32 -16.73 -41.63
CA GLY A 431 12.86 -17.97 -41.08
C GLY A 431 13.82 -17.73 -39.91
N GLU A 432 14.01 -18.77 -39.10
CA GLU A 432 14.98 -18.78 -38.01
C GLU A 432 16.40 -18.98 -38.55
N ASP A 433 17.37 -18.31 -37.94
CA ASP A 433 18.78 -18.51 -38.29
C ASP A 433 19.22 -19.93 -37.86
N PRO A 434 19.99 -20.67 -38.69
CA PRO A 434 20.35 -22.08 -38.40
C PRO A 434 21.15 -22.34 -37.12
N GLY A 435 21.61 -21.29 -36.43
CA GLY A 435 22.37 -21.35 -35.18
C GLY A 435 21.61 -20.91 -33.94
N THR A 436 20.34 -20.50 -34.05
CA THR A 436 19.54 -20.09 -32.88
C THR A 436 18.82 -21.28 -32.25
N ILE A 437 18.38 -21.11 -31.00
CA ILE A 437 17.50 -22.08 -30.33
C ILE A 437 16.25 -22.26 -31.19
N ALA A 438 15.86 -23.50 -31.44
CA ALA A 438 14.65 -23.84 -32.18
C ALA A 438 13.89 -24.96 -31.46
N PHE A 439 12.57 -25.05 -31.64
CA PHE A 439 11.78 -26.15 -31.10
C PHE A 439 11.69 -27.29 -32.11
N SER A 440 12.09 -28.49 -31.71
CA SER A 440 12.07 -29.70 -32.56
C SER A 440 10.99 -30.69 -32.14
N GLY A 441 10.73 -30.81 -30.83
CA GLY A 441 9.81 -31.78 -30.26
C GLY A 441 8.42 -31.22 -29.93
N ALA A 442 7.45 -32.11 -29.76
CA ALA A 442 6.11 -31.79 -29.26
C ALA A 442 6.15 -30.98 -27.94
N GLY A 443 7.09 -31.34 -27.06
CA GLY A 443 7.36 -30.64 -25.81
C GLY A 443 7.70 -29.15 -26.02
N GLY A 444 8.66 -28.85 -26.90
CA GLY A 444 9.03 -27.46 -27.21
C GLY A 444 7.89 -26.68 -27.83
N LYS A 445 7.13 -27.31 -28.73
CA LYS A 445 5.90 -26.72 -29.32
C LYS A 445 4.87 -26.35 -28.25
N HIS A 446 4.61 -27.23 -27.28
CA HIS A 446 3.69 -26.94 -26.18
C HIS A 446 4.19 -25.84 -25.24
N ALA A 447 5.49 -25.81 -24.93
CA ALA A 447 6.07 -24.79 -24.07
C ALA A 447 5.97 -23.40 -24.72
N VAL A 448 6.33 -23.27 -26.00
CA VAL A 448 6.21 -22.02 -26.76
C VAL A 448 4.75 -21.60 -26.89
N PHE A 449 3.85 -22.55 -27.21
CA PHE A 449 2.41 -22.27 -27.29
C PHE A 449 1.86 -21.74 -25.96
N LEU A 450 2.17 -22.40 -24.84
CA LEU A 450 1.72 -21.98 -23.51
C LEU A 450 2.28 -20.60 -23.14
N ALA A 451 3.56 -20.36 -23.43
CA ALA A 451 4.21 -19.08 -23.21
C ALA A 451 3.53 -17.95 -24.00
N ARG A 452 3.22 -18.18 -25.29
CA ARG A 452 2.49 -17.22 -26.13
C ARG A 452 1.09 -16.95 -25.58
N VAL A 453 0.30 -18.00 -25.31
CA VAL A 453 -1.05 -17.85 -24.73
C VAL A 453 -1.00 -17.05 -23.43
N PHE A 454 -0.01 -17.30 -22.58
CA PHE A 454 0.13 -16.59 -21.31
C PHE A 454 0.43 -15.10 -21.52
N VAL A 455 1.38 -14.76 -22.40
CA VAL A 455 1.70 -13.36 -22.70
C VAL A 455 0.54 -12.65 -23.40
N ASP A 456 -0.10 -13.30 -24.36
CA ASP A 456 -1.24 -12.73 -25.08
C ASP A 456 -2.40 -12.44 -24.13
N LEU A 457 -2.75 -13.38 -23.24
CA LEU A 457 -3.78 -13.17 -22.23
C LEU A 457 -3.43 -12.00 -21.31
N VAL A 458 -2.17 -11.90 -20.88
CA VAL A 458 -1.71 -10.80 -20.02
C VAL A 458 -1.76 -9.46 -20.77
N LEU A 459 -1.31 -9.40 -22.02
CA LEU A 459 -1.33 -8.19 -22.85
C LEU A 459 -2.75 -7.74 -23.17
N ILE A 460 -3.62 -8.67 -23.59
CA ILE A 460 -5.03 -8.41 -23.88
C ILE A 460 -5.74 -7.95 -22.60
N ALA A 461 -5.53 -8.62 -21.47
CA ALA A 461 -6.11 -8.21 -20.19
C ALA A 461 -5.65 -6.80 -19.80
N ALA A 462 -4.35 -6.50 -19.89
CA ALA A 462 -3.81 -5.18 -19.60
C ALA A 462 -4.38 -4.10 -20.54
N LEU A 463 -4.53 -4.40 -21.84
CA LEU A 463 -5.10 -3.48 -22.82
C LEU A 463 -6.59 -3.23 -22.57
N LEU A 464 -7.38 -4.29 -22.36
CA LEU A 464 -8.81 -4.18 -22.04
C LEU A 464 -9.01 -3.38 -20.76
N GLN A 465 -8.18 -3.63 -19.74
CA GLN A 465 -8.24 -2.89 -18.49
C GLN A 465 -7.83 -1.42 -18.69
N ALA A 466 -6.79 -1.13 -19.47
CA ALA A 466 -6.41 0.24 -19.80
C ALA A 466 -7.53 0.99 -20.55
N ILE A 467 -8.18 0.33 -21.52
CA ILE A 467 -9.34 0.88 -22.25
C ILE A 467 -10.52 1.10 -21.30
N ALA A 468 -10.82 0.14 -20.42
CA ALA A 468 -11.90 0.26 -19.44
C ALA A 468 -11.67 1.45 -18.49
N ILE A 469 -10.45 1.61 -17.97
CA ILE A 469 -10.07 2.75 -17.12
C ILE A 469 -10.17 4.07 -17.90
N ALA A 470 -9.66 4.11 -19.13
CA ALA A 470 -9.72 5.32 -19.96
C ALA A 470 -11.17 5.72 -20.29
N SER A 471 -12.00 4.73 -20.66
CA SER A 471 -13.42 4.91 -20.94
C SER A 471 -14.16 5.40 -19.69
N ARG A 472 -13.93 4.76 -18.54
CA ARG A 472 -14.55 5.14 -17.27
C ARG A 472 -14.14 6.53 -16.83
N ASN A 473 -12.85 6.86 -16.88
CA ASN A 473 -12.37 8.20 -16.51
C ASN A 473 -12.96 9.27 -17.43
N ARG A 474 -13.16 8.95 -18.71
CA ARG A 474 -13.88 9.84 -19.65
C ARG A 474 -15.36 9.98 -19.27
N GLN A 475 -16.05 8.88 -18.98
CA GLN A 475 -17.45 8.89 -18.55
C GLN A 475 -17.63 9.68 -17.24
N GLN A 476 -16.78 9.47 -16.23
CA GLN A 476 -16.80 10.22 -14.97
C GLN A 476 -16.62 11.72 -15.22
N LYS A 477 -15.65 12.13 -16.05
CA LYS A 477 -15.47 13.53 -16.41
C LYS A 477 -16.70 14.11 -17.12
N GLN A 478 -17.36 13.33 -17.97
CA GLN A 478 -18.61 13.74 -18.63
C GLN A 478 -19.76 13.86 -17.63
N LEU A 479 -19.96 12.88 -16.75
CA LEU A 479 -20.99 12.91 -15.70
C LEU A 479 -20.76 14.08 -14.75
N PHE A 480 -19.50 14.36 -14.40
CA PHE A 480 -19.12 15.51 -13.58
C PHE A 480 -19.41 16.83 -14.31
N ALA A 481 -19.05 16.93 -15.59
CA ALA A 481 -19.35 18.10 -16.41
C ALA A 481 -20.87 18.36 -16.51
N LEU A 482 -21.68 17.30 -16.51
CA LEU A 482 -23.15 17.33 -16.50
C LEU A 482 -23.76 17.53 -15.11
N ARG A 483 -22.97 17.64 -14.03
CA ARG A 483 -23.42 17.72 -12.62
C ARG A 483 -24.27 16.52 -12.16
N LEU A 484 -24.07 15.35 -12.77
CA LEU A 484 -24.72 14.10 -12.34
C LEU A 484 -23.96 13.43 -11.19
N ILE A 485 -22.66 13.73 -11.07
CA ILE A 485 -21.83 13.35 -9.92
C ILE A 485 -21.15 14.60 -9.38
N ASN A 486 -20.99 14.69 -8.06
CA ASN A 486 -20.36 15.83 -7.38
C ASN A 486 -18.89 15.56 -7.04
N ARG A 487 -18.36 14.39 -7.40
CA ARG A 487 -17.00 13.96 -7.03
C ARG A 487 -16.38 13.12 -8.14
N LEU A 488 -15.15 13.42 -8.50
CA LEU A 488 -14.32 12.59 -9.37
C LEU A 488 -13.57 11.54 -8.56
N ASP A 489 -13.08 10.49 -9.24
CA ASP A 489 -12.15 9.55 -8.61
C ASP A 489 -10.94 10.31 -8.02
N PRO A 490 -10.49 10.03 -6.78
CA PRO A 490 -9.42 10.79 -6.13
C PRO A 490 -8.13 10.92 -6.93
N PHE A 491 -7.75 9.92 -7.73
CA PHE A 491 -6.54 9.98 -8.55
C PHE A 491 -6.75 10.86 -9.78
N VAL A 492 -7.92 10.73 -10.41
CA VAL A 492 -8.32 11.59 -11.54
C VAL A 492 -8.47 13.04 -11.08
N GLU A 493 -9.09 13.26 -9.92
CA GLU A 493 -9.27 14.57 -9.29
C GLU A 493 -7.92 15.21 -9.02
N ARG A 494 -6.99 14.52 -8.36
CA ARG A 494 -5.66 15.07 -8.07
C ARG A 494 -4.86 15.39 -9.33
N ALA A 495 -4.93 14.52 -10.34
CA ALA A 495 -4.23 14.71 -11.61
C ALA A 495 -4.81 15.90 -12.40
N GLU A 496 -6.14 15.99 -12.49
CA GLU A 496 -6.81 17.09 -13.16
C GLU A 496 -6.69 18.41 -12.38
N LEU A 497 -6.69 18.38 -11.04
CA LEU A 497 -6.47 19.55 -10.20
C LEU A 497 -5.07 20.11 -10.44
N SER A 498 -4.06 19.24 -10.41
CA SER A 498 -2.68 19.61 -10.73
C SER A 498 -2.50 20.14 -12.17
N ARG A 499 -3.35 19.69 -13.09
CA ARG A 499 -3.38 20.17 -14.49
C ARG A 499 -4.07 21.53 -14.58
N SER A 500 -5.22 21.71 -13.93
CA SER A 500 -5.96 22.97 -13.89
C SER A 500 -5.16 24.07 -13.22
N ILE A 501 -4.47 23.79 -12.12
CA ILE A 501 -3.53 24.73 -11.47
C ILE A 501 -2.46 25.19 -12.47
N ARG A 502 -1.88 24.27 -13.25
CA ARG A 502 -0.86 24.61 -14.26
C ARG A 502 -1.40 25.45 -15.40
N ILE A 503 -2.61 25.17 -15.88
CA ILE A 503 -3.24 25.88 -17.00
C ILE A 503 -3.75 27.27 -16.58
N CYS A 504 -4.37 27.34 -15.40
CA CYS A 504 -5.00 28.57 -14.89
C CYS A 504 -3.99 29.53 -14.28
N LYS A 505 -2.76 29.08 -13.99
CA LYS A 505 -1.71 29.97 -13.49
C LYS A 505 -1.50 31.11 -14.48
N ASN A 506 -1.47 32.34 -13.96
CA ASN A 506 -1.11 33.49 -14.76
C ASN A 506 0.41 33.51 -15.00
N ASP A 507 0.83 33.68 -16.25
CA ASP A 507 2.24 33.80 -16.67
C ASP A 507 2.83 35.18 -16.34
N LEU A 508 2.17 35.96 -15.48
CA LEU A 508 2.73 37.20 -14.98
C LEU A 508 3.99 36.81 -14.17
N GLU A 509 5.16 37.06 -14.75
CA GLU A 509 6.45 37.03 -14.06
C GLU A 509 6.43 38.14 -13.01
N ILE A 510 5.81 37.87 -11.86
CA ILE A 510 5.85 38.76 -10.72
C ILE A 510 7.25 38.63 -10.13
N LYS A 511 8.02 39.73 -10.20
CA LYS A 511 9.33 39.82 -9.57
C LYS A 511 9.18 39.58 -8.07
N GLU A 512 10.02 38.71 -7.50
CA GLU A 512 9.94 38.28 -6.10
C GLU A 512 9.94 39.40 -5.06
N GLU A 513 10.38 40.61 -5.43
CA GLU A 513 10.45 41.79 -4.55
C GLU A 513 9.10 42.48 -4.33
N ASP A 514 8.09 42.24 -5.17
CA ASP A 514 6.75 42.84 -5.07
C ASP A 514 5.70 41.75 -4.74
N LYS A 515 5.79 41.08 -3.59
CA LYS A 515 4.70 40.22 -3.08
C LYS A 515 3.84 41.01 -2.08
N PRO A 516 2.84 41.80 -2.52
CA PRO A 516 1.77 42.17 -1.61
C PRO A 516 0.96 40.91 -1.27
N GLU A 517 0.10 41.02 -0.26
CA GLU A 517 -0.96 40.08 0.06
C GLU A 517 -1.93 39.94 -1.13
N GLU A 518 -1.50 39.31 -2.23
CA GLU A 518 -2.26 39.28 -3.49
C GLU A 518 -3.49 38.37 -3.38
N HIS A 519 -4.60 38.87 -3.92
CA HIS A 519 -5.87 38.18 -3.94
C HIS A 519 -5.74 36.86 -4.74
N PRO A 520 -6.31 35.74 -4.29
CA PRO A 520 -6.23 34.45 -4.99
C PRO A 520 -6.65 34.50 -6.48
N LEU A 521 -7.58 35.40 -6.83
CA LEU A 521 -8.07 35.62 -8.20
C LEU A 521 -7.06 36.29 -9.13
N ASP A 522 -6.09 37.05 -8.60
CA ASP A 522 -5.06 37.69 -9.43
C ASP A 522 -4.00 36.67 -9.89
N TYR A 523 -3.82 35.60 -9.12
CA TYR A 523 -2.84 34.54 -9.38
C TYR A 523 -3.34 33.48 -10.38
N PHE A 524 -4.66 33.23 -10.41
CA PHE A 524 -5.27 32.21 -11.26
C PHE A 524 -6.40 32.78 -12.14
N ASP A 525 -6.21 32.75 -13.46
CA ASP A 525 -7.27 33.01 -14.43
C ASP A 525 -8.14 31.76 -14.61
N LEU A 526 -9.24 31.72 -13.83
CA LEU A 526 -10.23 30.64 -13.88
C LEU A 526 -11.06 30.64 -15.17
N GLY A 527 -11.05 31.73 -15.96
CA GLY A 527 -11.70 31.80 -17.27
C GLY A 527 -11.11 30.81 -18.27
N LYS A 528 -9.85 30.40 -18.08
CA LYS A 528 -9.20 29.36 -18.90
C LYS A 528 -9.86 27.98 -18.75
N MET A 529 -10.66 27.75 -17.72
CA MET A 529 -11.43 26.49 -17.58
C MET A 529 -12.59 26.39 -18.56
N ASP A 530 -13.14 27.52 -19.02
CA ASP A 530 -14.27 27.55 -19.94
C ASP A 530 -13.89 27.05 -21.35
N ASN A 531 -12.59 27.04 -21.68
CA ASN A 531 -12.08 26.56 -22.97
C ASN A 531 -12.09 25.03 -23.12
N GLY A 532 -12.57 24.29 -22.11
CA GLY A 532 -12.69 22.83 -22.15
C GLY A 532 -11.34 22.07 -22.10
N SER A 533 -10.23 22.78 -21.89
CA SER A 533 -8.88 22.20 -21.79
C SER A 533 -8.64 21.43 -20.48
N CYS A 534 -9.46 21.66 -19.46
CA CYS A 534 -9.38 21.02 -18.15
C CYS A 534 -10.78 20.86 -17.51
N VAL A 535 -10.83 20.13 -16.40
CA VAL A 535 -12.06 19.97 -15.62
C VAL A 535 -12.42 21.29 -14.94
N ASP A 536 -13.69 21.68 -15.02
CA ASP A 536 -14.24 22.86 -14.36
C ASP A 536 -14.56 22.57 -12.89
N PHE A 537 -13.60 22.86 -12.02
CA PHE A 537 -13.70 22.64 -10.58
C PHE A 537 -14.64 23.62 -9.87
N ARG A 538 -15.10 24.70 -10.55
CA ARG A 538 -16.14 25.58 -10.01
C ARG A 538 -17.49 24.85 -9.85
N LYS A 539 -17.64 23.66 -10.42
CA LYS A 539 -18.83 22.83 -10.25
C LYS A 539 -18.86 22.04 -8.95
N TYR A 540 -17.78 22.03 -8.15
CA TYR A 540 -17.80 21.39 -6.85
C TYR A 540 -18.71 22.11 -5.86
N ASP A 541 -19.26 21.36 -4.90
CA ASP A 541 -19.99 21.92 -3.78
C ASP A 541 -19.02 22.44 -2.70
N GLU A 542 -19.53 23.31 -1.84
CA GLU A 542 -18.76 23.94 -0.76
C GLU A 542 -18.07 22.92 0.15
N ASN A 543 -18.76 21.82 0.46
CA ASN A 543 -18.22 20.74 1.28
C ASN A 543 -16.98 20.11 0.65
N ARG A 544 -17.03 19.80 -0.65
CA ARG A 544 -15.90 19.17 -1.35
C ARG A 544 -14.74 20.13 -1.52
N VAL A 545 -14.98 21.39 -1.88
CA VAL A 545 -13.90 22.38 -1.98
C VAL A 545 -13.23 22.56 -0.62
N SER A 546 -14.00 22.63 0.47
CA SER A 546 -13.49 22.70 1.85
C SER A 546 -12.69 21.45 2.23
N GLU A 547 -13.17 20.25 1.88
CA GLU A 547 -12.46 19.00 2.15
C GLU A 547 -11.12 18.93 1.42
N ILE A 548 -11.07 19.34 0.14
CA ILE A 548 -9.82 19.35 -0.64
C ILE A 548 -8.88 20.43 -0.08
N HIS A 549 -9.39 21.63 0.24
CA HIS A 549 -8.60 22.74 0.79
C HIS A 549 -7.95 22.37 2.14
N ALA A 550 -8.73 21.78 3.05
CA ALA A 550 -8.22 21.28 4.34
C ALA A 550 -7.13 20.21 4.16
N ASN A 551 -7.22 19.42 3.09
CA ASN A 551 -6.28 18.36 2.81
C ASN A 551 -5.06 18.77 1.99
N ALA A 552 -5.12 19.92 1.31
CA ALA A 552 -4.10 20.44 0.42
C ALA A 552 -2.81 20.76 1.19
N ARG A 553 -1.70 20.18 0.70
CA ARG A 553 -0.36 20.39 1.26
C ARG A 553 0.38 21.53 0.57
N ASP A 554 0.08 21.78 -0.69
CA ASP A 554 0.72 22.82 -1.48
C ASP A 554 -0.04 24.14 -1.32
N HIS A 555 0.68 25.23 -1.07
CA HIS A 555 0.12 26.58 -1.05
C HIS A 555 -0.58 26.90 -2.37
N ARG A 556 -0.03 26.48 -3.51
CA ARG A 556 -0.63 26.75 -4.83
C ARG A 556 -2.00 26.09 -5.00
N GLU A 557 -2.14 24.87 -4.48
CA GLU A 557 -3.39 24.12 -4.49
C GLU A 557 -4.45 24.83 -3.63
N ARG A 558 -4.05 25.39 -2.49
CA ARG A 558 -4.94 26.16 -1.61
C ARG A 558 -5.42 27.45 -2.24
N THR A 559 -4.49 28.28 -2.73
CA THR A 559 -4.82 29.55 -3.39
C THR A 559 -5.73 29.31 -4.59
N PHE A 560 -5.54 28.21 -5.32
CA PHE A 560 -6.42 27.83 -6.42
C PHE A 560 -7.84 27.47 -5.94
N LEU A 561 -7.96 26.74 -4.83
CA LEU A 561 -9.25 26.39 -4.23
C LEU A 561 -9.94 27.59 -3.60
N GLU A 562 -9.18 28.54 -3.05
CA GLU A 562 -9.67 29.83 -2.56
C GLU A 562 -10.23 30.69 -3.70
N ALA A 563 -9.52 30.76 -4.83
CA ALA A 563 -10.02 31.44 -6.03
C ALA A 563 -11.34 30.81 -6.54
N ILE A 564 -11.45 29.47 -6.51
CA ILE A 564 -12.69 28.77 -6.85
C ILE A 564 -13.80 29.09 -5.85
N ALA A 565 -13.51 29.03 -4.56
CA ALA A 565 -14.48 29.32 -3.51
C ALA A 565 -14.99 30.74 -3.60
N GLU A 566 -14.11 31.71 -3.82
CA GLU A 566 -14.48 33.12 -4.00
C GLU A 566 -15.38 33.32 -5.22
N THR A 567 -15.04 32.70 -6.36
CA THR A 567 -15.85 32.75 -7.58
C THR A 567 -17.26 32.20 -7.36
N ASN A 568 -17.39 31.17 -6.54
CA ASN A 568 -18.67 30.53 -6.21
C ASN A 568 -19.36 31.11 -4.96
N GLN A 569 -18.76 32.13 -4.32
CA GLN A 569 -19.21 32.70 -3.05
C GLN A 569 -19.32 31.67 -1.91
N PHE A 570 -18.48 30.63 -1.94
CA PHE A 570 -18.35 29.67 -0.85
C PHE A 570 -17.56 30.28 0.31
N GLN A 571 -17.99 30.00 1.53
CA GLN A 571 -17.20 30.31 2.71
C GLN A 571 -16.34 29.09 3.01
N LEU A 572 -15.11 29.08 2.48
CA LEU A 572 -14.12 28.12 2.95
C LEU A 572 -13.95 28.30 4.44
N GLY A 573 -14.47 27.35 5.21
CA GLY A 573 -14.32 27.36 6.66
C GLY A 573 -12.85 27.43 7.00
N LYS A 574 -12.49 28.31 7.95
CA LYS A 574 -11.10 28.39 8.43
C LYS A 574 -10.70 27.01 8.92
N ALA A 575 -9.44 26.62 8.80
CA ALA A 575 -8.98 25.30 9.26
C ALA A 575 -9.38 25.03 10.73
N VAL A 576 -9.44 26.09 11.55
CA VAL A 576 -9.94 26.04 12.93
C VAL A 576 -11.42 25.69 13.02
N ASP A 577 -12.27 26.21 12.13
CA ASP A 577 -13.70 25.93 12.09
C ASP A 577 -13.98 24.50 11.59
N ILE A 578 -13.15 24.02 10.66
CA ILE A 578 -13.17 22.62 10.22
C ILE A 578 -12.78 21.70 11.39
N ALA A 579 -11.73 22.04 12.15
CA ALA A 579 -11.35 21.27 13.32
C ALA A 579 -12.45 21.25 14.40
N LYS A 580 -13.16 22.37 14.60
CA LYS A 580 -14.35 22.44 15.49
C LYS A 580 -15.47 21.53 15.00
N ASP A 581 -15.86 21.62 13.73
CA ASP A 581 -16.94 20.80 13.16
C ASP A 581 -16.61 19.31 13.21
N ILE A 582 -15.36 18.91 12.91
CA ILE A 582 -14.93 17.51 13.05
C ILE A 582 -15.01 17.07 14.51
N ALA A 583 -14.52 17.89 15.46
CA ALA A 583 -14.56 17.59 16.88
C ALA A 583 -16.00 17.41 17.38
N GLU A 584 -16.92 18.31 17.01
CA GLU A 584 -18.33 18.29 17.38
C GLU A 584 -19.08 17.12 16.72
N ARG A 585 -19.02 16.99 15.39
CA ARG A 585 -19.79 16.01 14.63
C ARG A 585 -19.36 14.59 14.93
N THR A 586 -18.06 14.35 15.03
CA THR A 586 -17.53 12.99 15.17
C THR A 586 -17.29 12.60 16.62
N ASN A 587 -17.39 13.55 17.55
CA ASN A 587 -16.98 13.38 18.94
C ASN A 587 -15.58 12.73 19.03
N GLY A 588 -14.65 13.18 18.17
CA GLY A 588 -13.27 12.67 18.07
C GLY A 588 -13.09 11.27 17.48
N ARG A 589 -14.09 10.67 16.83
CA ARG A 589 -13.94 9.36 16.15
C ARG A 589 -13.02 9.45 14.92
N GLU A 590 -12.97 10.59 14.25
CA GLU A 590 -12.09 10.81 13.10
C GLU A 590 -10.74 11.41 13.52
N GLU A 591 -9.99 10.64 14.32
CA GLU A 591 -8.76 11.08 14.98
C GLU A 591 -7.75 11.75 14.01
N VAL A 592 -7.50 11.10 12.88
CA VAL A 592 -6.49 11.55 11.90
C VAL A 592 -6.90 12.84 11.22
N ALA A 593 -8.18 12.97 10.85
CA ALA A 593 -8.70 14.17 10.21
C ALA A 593 -8.67 15.36 11.17
N LEU A 594 -9.06 15.13 12.43
CA LEU A 594 -9.04 16.13 13.48
C LEU A 594 -7.62 16.61 13.80
N ILE A 595 -6.66 15.69 13.99
CA ILE A 595 -5.25 16.05 14.25
C ILE A 595 -4.70 16.87 13.08
N LYS A 596 -4.97 16.44 11.84
CA LYS A 596 -4.52 17.16 10.64
C LYS A 596 -5.13 18.55 10.55
N ALA A 597 -6.44 18.69 10.77
CA ALA A 597 -7.12 19.98 10.76
C ALA A 597 -6.61 20.91 11.88
N PHE A 598 -6.37 20.37 13.08
CA PHE A 598 -5.79 21.12 14.20
C PHE A 598 -4.38 21.63 13.91
N HIS A 599 -3.45 20.76 13.50
CA HIS A 599 -2.08 21.19 13.15
C HIS A 599 -2.09 22.21 12.02
N LYS A 600 -3.02 22.05 11.08
CA LYS A 600 -3.17 22.99 9.99
C LYS A 600 -3.69 24.35 10.45
N ALA A 601 -4.63 24.37 11.39
CA ALA A 601 -5.08 25.60 12.02
C ALA A 601 -3.92 26.32 12.72
N ILE A 602 -3.06 25.59 13.45
CA ILE A 602 -1.88 26.15 14.11
C ILE A 602 -0.88 26.72 13.09
N ASP A 603 -0.59 26.00 11.99
CA ASP A 603 0.30 26.53 10.93
C ASP A 603 -0.24 27.84 10.34
N ASP A 604 -1.55 27.94 10.12
CA ASP A 604 -2.19 29.12 9.55
C ASP A 604 -2.16 30.30 10.55
N HIS A 605 -2.22 30.02 11.86
CA HIS A 605 -1.99 31.01 12.92
C HIS A 605 -0.54 31.49 12.98
N ASP A 606 0.42 30.57 13.00
CA ASP A 606 1.86 30.89 13.08
C ASP A 606 2.32 31.67 11.83
N SER A 607 1.73 31.38 10.67
CA SER A 607 1.96 32.09 9.41
C SER A 607 1.20 33.42 9.30
N ARG A 608 0.45 33.82 10.34
CA ARG A 608 -0.41 35.03 10.38
C ARG A 608 -1.50 35.10 9.31
N HIS A 609 -1.85 33.98 8.70
CA HIS A 609 -2.95 33.93 7.73
C HIS A 609 -4.30 34.04 8.45
N HIS A 610 -4.43 33.34 9.59
CA HIS A 610 -5.63 33.38 10.42
C HIS A 610 -5.31 33.42 11.91
N VAL A 611 -5.70 34.49 12.59
CA VAL A 611 -5.53 34.59 14.04
C VAL A 611 -6.58 33.73 14.75
N ILE A 612 -6.13 32.59 15.26
CA ILE A 612 -6.84 31.76 16.24
C ILE A 612 -6.75 32.39 17.63
N ASP A 613 -7.82 32.28 18.43
CA ASP A 613 -7.80 32.63 19.85
C ASP A 613 -7.89 31.38 20.77
N ALA A 614 -7.74 31.57 22.09
CA ALA A 614 -7.85 30.46 23.04
C ALA A 614 -9.28 29.87 23.11
N GLY A 615 -10.31 30.65 22.79
CA GLY A 615 -11.71 30.21 22.76
C GLY A 615 -11.97 29.22 21.63
N ASP A 616 -11.38 29.45 20.46
CA ASP A 616 -11.45 28.54 19.32
C ASP A 616 -10.88 27.15 19.66
N LEU A 617 -9.73 27.14 20.34
CA LEU A 617 -9.08 25.90 20.80
C LEU A 617 -9.89 25.19 21.89
N TYR A 618 -10.56 25.95 22.76
CA TYR A 618 -11.50 25.39 23.74
C TYR A 618 -12.68 24.70 23.05
N LEU A 619 -13.24 25.29 21.99
CA LEU A 619 -14.32 24.68 21.20
C LEU A 619 -13.88 23.38 20.51
N ILE A 620 -12.60 23.24 20.14
CA ILE A 620 -12.06 21.96 19.64
C ILE A 620 -11.91 20.96 20.79
N ALA A 621 -11.43 21.39 21.96
CA ALA A 621 -11.16 20.49 23.08
C ALA A 621 -12.42 19.97 23.77
N SER A 622 -13.46 20.79 23.91
CA SER A 622 -14.66 20.50 24.70
C SER A 622 -15.43 19.26 24.21
N PRO A 623 -15.74 19.10 22.90
CA PRO A 623 -16.38 17.90 22.38
C PRO A 623 -15.57 16.64 22.66
N LEU A 624 -14.24 16.73 22.65
CA LEU A 624 -13.35 15.58 22.85
C LEU A 624 -13.37 15.06 24.29
N ARG A 625 -14.16 15.61 25.21
CA ARG A 625 -14.18 15.23 26.63
C ARG A 625 -14.21 13.73 26.87
N THR A 626 -15.14 13.01 26.23
CA THR A 626 -15.38 11.58 26.51
C THR A 626 -14.45 10.63 25.77
N THR A 627 -13.59 11.11 24.88
CA THR A 627 -12.71 10.22 24.09
C THR A 627 -11.45 9.82 24.84
N ASN A 628 -11.29 8.51 25.03
CA ASN A 628 -10.08 7.93 25.62
C ASN A 628 -8.86 7.98 24.67
N GLY A 629 -9.08 8.13 23.36
CA GLY A 629 -8.05 7.95 22.31
C GLY A 629 -7.15 9.15 21.98
N LEU A 630 -7.39 10.35 22.54
CA LEU A 630 -6.81 11.60 22.02
C LEU A 630 -5.94 12.37 23.01
N ARG A 631 -5.26 11.68 23.92
CA ARG A 631 -4.54 12.34 25.02
C ARG A 631 -3.43 13.29 24.55
N SER A 632 -2.64 12.89 23.55
CA SER A 632 -1.57 13.72 23.00
C SER A 632 -2.11 15.01 22.40
N LEU A 633 -3.14 14.89 21.55
CA LEU A 633 -3.79 16.05 20.92
C LEU A 633 -4.36 17.00 21.97
N LYS A 634 -5.06 16.50 23.00
CA LYS A 634 -5.60 17.33 24.09
C LYS A 634 -4.51 18.12 24.82
N ALA A 635 -3.41 17.44 25.17
CA ALA A 635 -2.27 18.08 25.82
C ALA A 635 -1.62 19.15 24.93
N GLU A 636 -1.55 18.91 23.62
CA GLU A 636 -1.06 19.85 22.63
C GLU A 636 -1.99 21.07 22.50
N ILE A 637 -3.30 20.85 22.39
CA ILE A 637 -4.31 21.92 22.36
C ILE A 637 -4.17 22.81 23.60
N PHE A 638 -4.09 22.23 24.81
CA PHE A 638 -3.96 23.01 26.04
C PHE A 638 -2.66 23.81 26.10
N THR A 639 -1.57 23.25 25.58
CA THR A 639 -0.30 23.97 25.50
C THR A 639 -0.41 25.16 24.56
N LYS A 640 -1.07 24.98 23.41
CA LYS A 640 -1.29 26.04 22.43
C LYS A 640 -2.26 27.12 22.91
N MET A 641 -3.28 26.78 23.70
CA MET A 641 -4.15 27.76 24.35
C MET A 641 -3.37 28.78 25.20
N VAL A 642 -2.36 28.30 25.94
CA VAL A 642 -1.50 29.16 26.78
C VAL A 642 -0.51 29.99 25.95
N GLU A 643 -0.09 29.48 24.79
CA GLU A 643 0.85 30.19 23.91
C GLU A 643 0.17 31.29 23.09
N ILE A 644 -1.07 31.06 22.67
CA ILE A 644 -1.81 31.93 21.75
C ILE A 644 -2.65 32.98 22.48
N GLY A 645 -3.31 32.59 23.57
CA GLY A 645 -4.25 33.47 24.28
C GLY A 645 -3.59 34.39 25.30
N PRO A 646 -4.24 35.52 25.66
CA PRO A 646 -3.93 36.22 26.90
C PRO A 646 -3.98 35.22 28.05
N SER A 647 -2.95 35.23 28.89
CA SER A 647 -2.76 34.21 29.92
C SER A 647 -3.98 34.03 30.81
N CYS A 648 -4.75 35.09 31.03
CA CYS A 648 -5.91 35.09 31.89
C CYS A 648 -7.15 34.44 31.22
N ASP A 649 -7.39 34.64 29.92
CA ASP A 649 -8.45 33.94 29.16
C ASP A 649 -8.17 32.44 29.06
N ALA A 650 -6.90 32.08 28.82
CA ALA A 650 -6.48 30.68 28.80
C ALA A 650 -6.67 30.00 30.16
N ILE A 651 -6.37 30.70 31.27
CA ILE A 651 -6.58 30.20 32.64
C ILE A 651 -8.06 29.92 32.89
N ASP A 652 -8.96 30.84 32.52
CA ASP A 652 -10.39 30.67 32.75
C ASP A 652 -10.96 29.47 31.97
N LEU A 653 -10.64 29.37 30.68
CA LEU A 653 -11.09 28.27 29.82
C LEU A 653 -10.53 26.91 30.29
N LEU A 654 -9.23 26.84 30.61
CA LEU A 654 -8.62 25.62 31.12
C LEU A 654 -9.15 25.22 32.51
N THR A 655 -9.49 26.21 33.34
CA THR A 655 -10.12 25.96 34.65
C THR A 655 -11.51 25.35 34.47
N GLY A 656 -12.28 25.82 33.49
CA GLY A 656 -13.54 25.19 33.07
C GLY A 656 -13.36 23.71 32.71
N LEU A 657 -12.33 23.37 31.92
CA LEU A 657 -12.04 21.98 31.55
C LEU A 657 -11.52 21.12 32.71
N ALA A 658 -10.75 21.70 33.62
CA ALA A 658 -10.12 20.98 34.73
C ALA A 658 -11.05 20.77 35.93
N VAL A 659 -12.04 21.66 36.12
CA VAL A 659 -12.81 21.78 37.37
C VAL A 659 -14.31 21.96 37.17
N GLY A 660 -14.78 22.44 36.02
CA GLY A 660 -16.19 22.77 35.79
C GLY A 660 -17.14 21.58 35.92
N GLU A 661 -18.44 21.83 35.75
CA GLU A 661 -19.49 20.79 35.76
C GLU A 661 -19.20 19.65 34.77
N ASP A 662 -18.39 19.92 33.75
CA ASP A 662 -17.95 18.96 32.74
C ASP A 662 -16.67 18.16 33.08
N ALA A 663 -16.07 18.35 34.27
CA ALA A 663 -14.77 17.78 34.64
C ALA A 663 -14.75 16.24 34.73
N ASP A 664 -15.89 15.60 34.96
CA ASP A 664 -16.00 14.14 35.10
C ASP A 664 -15.67 13.38 33.80
N GLY A 665 -15.86 14.02 32.64
CA GLY A 665 -15.48 13.47 31.33
C GLY A 665 -13.97 13.46 31.09
N PHE A 666 -13.21 14.38 31.72
CA PHE A 666 -11.80 14.65 31.41
C PHE A 666 -10.81 14.03 32.40
N ARG A 667 -11.08 12.84 32.96
CA ARG A 667 -10.25 12.26 34.03
C ARG A 667 -8.73 12.25 33.73
N TYR A 668 -8.33 12.00 32.49
CA TYR A 668 -6.93 12.03 32.04
C TYR A 668 -6.45 13.42 31.59
N ALA A 669 -7.30 14.19 30.91
CA ALA A 669 -6.93 15.50 30.38
C ALA A 669 -6.89 16.58 31.47
N ARG A 670 -7.61 16.39 32.58
CA ARG A 670 -7.57 17.25 33.77
C ARG A 670 -6.14 17.47 34.26
N ASN A 671 -5.34 16.39 34.26
CA ASN A 671 -3.95 16.46 34.68
C ASN A 671 -3.10 17.33 33.75
N ASP A 672 -3.35 17.26 32.45
CA ASP A 672 -2.61 17.99 31.43
C ASP A 672 -3.10 19.46 31.37
N ALA A 673 -4.40 19.70 31.53
CA ALA A 673 -4.98 21.03 31.72
C ALA A 673 -4.44 21.73 32.97
N SER A 674 -4.34 21.03 34.11
CA SER A 674 -3.73 21.59 35.34
C SER A 674 -2.27 22.00 35.14
N LEU A 675 -1.48 21.25 34.34
CA LEU A 675 -0.11 21.66 34.00
C LEU A 675 -0.09 22.90 33.10
N ALA A 676 -0.99 22.98 32.13
CA ALA A 676 -1.13 24.16 31.28
C ALA A 676 -1.52 25.40 32.10
N ILE A 677 -2.44 25.27 33.07
CA ILE A 677 -2.80 26.35 34.00
C ILE A 677 -1.57 26.84 34.78
N ILE A 678 -0.75 25.93 35.33
CA ILE A 678 0.49 26.31 36.04
C ILE A 678 1.43 27.12 35.15
N LYS A 679 1.58 26.71 33.87
CA LYS A 679 2.39 27.47 32.90
C LYS A 679 1.79 28.86 32.66
N ALA A 680 0.47 28.96 32.47
CA ALA A 680 -0.22 30.22 32.21
C ALA A 680 -0.14 31.20 33.40
N ILE A 681 -0.24 30.70 34.64
CA ILE A 681 -0.18 31.51 35.87
C ILE A 681 1.08 32.36 35.92
N SER A 682 2.24 31.80 35.55
CA SER A 682 3.52 32.52 35.55
C SER A 682 3.53 33.79 34.69
N SER A 683 2.58 33.91 33.76
CA SER A 683 2.47 35.02 32.80
C SER A 683 1.22 35.90 33.00
N CYS A 684 0.28 35.55 33.89
CA CYS A 684 -0.91 36.36 34.15
C CYS A 684 -0.64 37.35 35.31
N ASN A 685 -0.92 38.63 35.07
CA ASN A 685 -0.79 39.72 36.05
C ASN A 685 -2.14 40.19 36.61
N GLN A 686 -3.25 39.59 36.16
CA GLN A 686 -4.58 39.97 36.63
C GLN A 686 -4.93 39.27 37.94
N VAL A 687 -4.77 39.99 39.05
CA VAL A 687 -5.04 39.52 40.41
C VAL A 687 -6.46 38.95 40.58
N ALA A 688 -7.46 39.53 39.90
CA ALA A 688 -8.84 39.08 39.98
C ALA A 688 -9.01 37.64 39.46
N VAL A 689 -8.52 37.35 38.25
CA VAL A 689 -8.58 36.02 37.62
C VAL A 689 -7.84 34.98 38.44
N LEU A 690 -6.64 35.33 38.96
CA LEU A 690 -5.87 34.44 39.83
C LEU A 690 -6.61 34.11 41.14
N LYS A 691 -7.27 35.09 41.76
CA LYS A 691 -8.06 34.89 42.99
C LYS A 691 -9.30 34.04 42.74
N ASP A 692 -10.02 34.27 41.66
CA ASP A 692 -11.21 33.50 41.31
C ASP A 692 -10.87 32.04 41.01
N THR A 693 -9.81 31.83 40.22
CA THR A 693 -9.25 30.49 39.96
C THR A 693 -8.85 29.80 41.26
N LEU A 694 -8.14 30.50 42.16
CA LEU A 694 -7.74 29.95 43.46
C LEU A 694 -8.95 29.54 44.32
N ASN A 695 -10.01 30.34 44.33
CA ASN A 695 -11.24 30.05 45.06
C ASN A 695 -11.95 28.81 44.51
N ILE A 696 -11.98 28.66 43.19
CA ILE A 696 -12.54 27.49 42.51
C ILE A 696 -11.78 26.22 42.92
N PHE A 697 -10.45 26.22 42.83
CA PHE A 697 -9.65 25.05 43.20
C PHE A 697 -9.74 24.69 44.70
N LYS A 698 -9.78 25.69 45.60
CA LYS A 698 -10.00 25.47 47.05
C LYS A 698 -11.34 24.81 47.36
N ARG A 699 -12.42 25.19 46.66
CA ARG A 699 -13.75 24.58 46.85
C ARG A 699 -13.74 23.09 46.51
N ILE A 700 -13.02 22.69 45.46
CA ILE A 700 -12.87 21.26 45.13
C ILE A 700 -12.10 20.53 46.22
N GLU A 701 -11.00 21.10 46.69
CA GLU A 701 -10.16 20.49 47.73
C GLU A 701 -10.99 20.24 48.99
N LEU A 702 -11.80 21.22 49.40
CA LEU A 702 -12.72 21.12 50.53
C LEU A 702 -13.83 20.07 50.29
N GLY A 703 -14.42 20.03 49.09
CA GLY A 703 -15.41 19.03 48.72
C GLY A 703 -14.87 17.59 48.77
N LYS A 704 -13.63 17.40 48.33
CA LYS A 704 -12.93 16.09 48.39
C LYS A 704 -12.55 15.70 49.81
N SER A 705 -12.16 16.64 50.67
CA SER A 705 -11.86 16.34 52.07
C SER A 705 -13.12 15.90 52.83
N LEU A 706 -14.27 16.49 52.50
CA LEU A 706 -15.57 16.12 53.08
C LEU A 706 -16.08 14.76 52.60
N ALA A 707 -15.73 14.35 51.37
CA ALA A 707 -16.12 13.06 50.80
C ALA A 707 -15.30 11.86 51.35
N GLY A 708 -14.30 12.08 52.20
CA GLY A 708 -13.48 11.01 52.81
C GLY A 708 -12.52 10.30 51.85
N ASP A 709 -12.46 10.71 50.58
CA ASP A 709 -11.76 10.03 49.49
C ASP A 709 -10.29 10.49 49.31
N MET A 710 -9.70 11.06 50.37
CA MET A 710 -8.47 11.84 50.29
C MET A 710 -7.19 11.01 50.13
N HIS A 711 -7.23 9.70 50.37
CA HIS A 711 -6.03 8.88 50.41
C HIS A 711 -5.85 8.04 49.13
N LYS A 712 -4.92 8.51 48.28
CA LYS A 712 -4.14 7.79 47.23
C LYS A 712 -4.42 8.08 45.75
N HIS A 713 -5.20 9.10 45.38
CA HIS A 713 -5.33 9.43 43.95
C HIS A 713 -4.29 10.48 43.48
N PRO A 714 -3.41 10.17 42.50
CA PRO A 714 -2.34 11.08 42.02
C PRO A 714 -2.83 12.42 41.44
N SER A 715 -4.12 12.55 41.15
CA SER A 715 -4.76 13.82 40.75
C SER A 715 -4.78 14.87 41.85
N ASN A 716 -4.73 14.48 43.14
CA ASN A 716 -4.79 15.43 44.25
C ASN A 716 -3.49 16.24 44.38
N ASN A 717 -2.33 15.62 44.07
CA ASN A 717 -1.05 16.32 44.10
C ASN A 717 -0.96 17.45 43.06
N ARG A 718 -1.63 17.31 41.91
CA ARG A 718 -1.64 18.34 40.86
C ARG A 718 -2.60 19.49 41.16
N VAL A 719 -3.75 19.20 41.75
CA VAL A 719 -4.66 20.24 42.28
C VAL A 719 -3.92 21.09 43.31
N GLN A 720 -3.19 20.45 44.23
CA GLN A 720 -2.37 21.17 45.19
C GLN A 720 -1.28 22.01 44.52
N ALA A 721 -0.58 21.46 43.52
CA ALA A 721 0.43 22.20 42.78
C ALA A 721 -0.14 23.46 42.07
N VAL A 722 -1.36 23.39 41.54
CA VAL A 722 -2.04 24.57 40.98
C VAL A 722 -2.34 25.60 42.07
N ILE A 723 -2.86 25.17 43.22
CA ILE A 723 -3.15 26.05 44.37
C ILE A 723 -1.88 26.75 44.86
N ASP A 724 -0.79 26.01 44.98
CA ASP A 724 0.50 26.54 45.44
C ASP A 724 1.08 27.54 44.43
N ALA A 725 1.01 27.22 43.13
CA ALA A 725 1.44 28.12 42.06
C ALA A 725 0.62 29.42 42.03
N LEU A 726 -0.70 29.34 42.23
CA LEU A 726 -1.57 30.52 42.30
C LEU A 726 -1.24 31.40 43.51
N ARG A 727 -0.97 30.80 44.68
CA ARG A 727 -0.58 31.57 45.88
C ARG A 727 0.76 32.27 45.67
N ALA A 728 1.75 31.52 45.18
CA ALA A 728 3.09 32.07 44.93
C ALA A 728 3.05 33.27 43.98
N ARG A 729 2.29 33.19 42.87
CA ARG A 729 2.17 34.31 41.93
C ARG A 729 1.40 35.50 42.51
N LEU A 730 0.37 35.26 43.31
CA LEU A 730 -0.37 36.34 43.99
C LEU A 730 0.51 37.09 45.00
N GLU A 731 1.34 36.37 45.76
CA GLU A 731 2.30 36.95 46.71
C GLU A 731 3.38 37.78 45.97
N GLU A 732 3.87 37.27 44.83
CA GLU A 732 4.84 37.99 43.99
C GLU A 732 4.26 39.31 43.46
N ILE A 733 3.04 39.30 42.93
CA ILE A 733 2.37 40.52 42.44
C ILE A 733 2.13 41.52 43.59
N GLU A 734 1.79 41.04 44.78
CA GLU A 734 1.63 41.91 45.96
C GLU A 734 2.94 42.58 46.37
N GLN A 735 4.06 41.85 46.30
CA GLN A 735 5.40 42.40 46.54
C GLN A 735 5.81 43.41 45.47
N GLU A 736 5.55 43.13 44.19
CA GLU A 736 5.80 44.07 43.08
C GLU A 736 5.01 45.38 43.26
N LEU A 737 3.74 45.29 43.68
CA LEU A 737 2.90 46.47 43.95
C LEU A 737 3.38 47.28 45.16
N LEU A 738 3.83 46.61 46.22
CA LEU A 738 4.41 47.27 47.40
C LEU A 738 5.71 48.01 47.04
N GLN A 739 6.59 47.40 46.26
CA GLN A 739 7.83 48.03 45.78
C GLN A 739 7.54 49.23 44.87
N SER A 740 6.61 49.10 43.92
CA SER A 740 6.20 50.21 43.06
C SER A 740 5.56 51.38 43.82
N SER A 741 4.87 51.10 44.93
CA SER A 741 4.31 52.11 45.83
C SER A 741 5.42 52.88 46.58
N GLU A 742 6.48 52.20 47.00
CA GLU A 742 7.63 52.83 47.67
C GLU A 742 8.43 53.71 46.71
N ASP A 743 8.64 53.26 45.47
CA ASP A 743 9.40 54.00 44.44
C ASP A 743 8.67 55.24 43.89
N HIS A 744 7.35 55.34 44.06
CA HIS A 744 6.55 56.53 43.67
C HIS A 744 6.24 57.45 44.85
N GLY A 745 6.60 57.05 46.07
CA GLY A 745 6.44 57.84 47.30
C GLY A 745 7.67 58.68 47.69
N SER A 746 8.80 58.51 46.99
CA SER A 746 10.02 59.34 47.07
C SER A 746 10.10 60.32 45.91
#